data_AF-A0A2D7K8B5-F1
#
_entry.id   AF-A0A2D7K8B5-F1
#
_cell.length_a   1.000
_cell.length_b   1.000
_cell.length_c   1.000
_cell.angle_alpha   90.00
_cell.angle_beta   90.00
_cell.angle_gamma   90.00
#
_symmetry.space_group_name_H-M   'P 1'
#
loop_
_entity.id
_entity.type
_entity.pdbx_description
1 polymer ?
#
loop_
_entity_poly.entity_id
_entity_poly.type
_entity_poly.pdbx_seq_one_letter_code
_entity_poly.pdbx_strand_id
1 'polypeptide(L)'
;MYLNKTSQVESYEEVDPIILSYGYDEEEAKYRFQGYQIYQVRDGSVDPSMLTDPNQARLIAQCDVKDGVSQIINFNFDEDLLAPVPTLMVNGSDEGISHSFQVLNDAFAQGDVRLINHKKYYFMVISYGYNNFKTYDPSDPSALDGQQLPYKAGRKTVSGGAITSYVGIPHITSPESGGTIQLAEYGSGPQITRVEGRGNGYNLVELTDESEEDIVNNVYPSRVTYKNGMGPVAVKIIDPLNVKQGDYKLWINPEDTVDLDEAYWMLVRNYEGESDTIISSQSITVGNEQLIPQWGLSVNIEYYDPYDVSIGKNFPELLFSTVEFADSSKQWLSGVPDQDGSSPRNWVRSGTAEESQDYASYGSKCDDPYIYNDFVGVDDAEVYEKVIEGVWAPYRLVAAGDCAHQPVTAGGDWADNSYEVPQVAPDDNAQMTLATTRDQSDLKYLPSVDVVITSDKSKWTRCPVLETQDNPSLSWDQSGDINQQLGNKYGNGTTVARVYKQYPKWKASIDKEGRPYESATNSPNNPDTPSNDPNDANYICSYGMGWFPGYAIDVTTGERLNMAFGEDSWLGNHGGNDMMFNPSASESLGFGDYIGGGKHFIYVFRNSAKYSATDDAGSMVGYDGGAYFMEKFQKTSFRPDMLKMWKSCAWVGYPILNGEYAPEYYSESPTDPSSFIATEVRVKLRVASKYQHMNTYDSDGDGVRDNGIDKPNSNKGESENSWNPLYEFSTNDIAAIKNSDTAALSACDILNVVPNPYYAYSNYEFDKLENVVKIVNLPDICTVNIYTVSGTLVRSYNKDSPVTSIDWDLKNYAGIPISSGVYLIHIKVPGVCEKVLKWFGVIRPPDLDSF
;
A
#
# COMPACT_ATOMS: atom_id res chain seq x y z
N MET A 1 -13.14 -15.26 13.55
CA MET A 1 -13.90 -16.35 12.87
C MET A 1 -13.19 -16.68 11.59
N TYR A 2 -13.23 -17.93 11.12
CA TYR A 2 -12.68 -18.28 9.82
C TYR A 2 -13.53 -19.35 9.13
N LEU A 3 -13.56 -19.29 7.80
CA LEU A 3 -14.34 -20.16 6.92
C LEU A 3 -13.47 -21.33 6.47
N ASN A 4 -13.93 -22.56 6.68
CA ASN A 4 -13.20 -23.76 6.28
C ASN A 4 -13.88 -24.46 5.10
N LYS A 5 -13.08 -25.18 4.29
CA LYS A 5 -13.55 -25.96 3.12
C LYS A 5 -14.23 -25.10 2.05
N THR A 6 -13.73 -23.89 1.87
CA THR A 6 -14.31 -22.84 1.02
C THR A 6 -14.20 -23.19 -0.46
N SER A 7 -13.15 -23.90 -0.88
CA SER A 7 -12.96 -24.36 -2.26
C SER A 7 -14.13 -25.15 -2.84
N GLN A 8 -14.85 -25.95 -2.04
CA GLN A 8 -16.04 -26.69 -2.49
C GLN A 8 -17.26 -25.78 -2.71
N VAL A 9 -17.34 -24.69 -1.96
CA VAL A 9 -18.43 -23.71 -2.06
C VAL A 9 -18.19 -22.78 -3.25
N GLU A 10 -16.95 -22.32 -3.41
CA GLU A 10 -16.53 -21.40 -4.47
C GLU A 10 -16.57 -22.04 -5.86
N SER A 11 -16.35 -23.35 -5.96
CA SER A 11 -16.48 -24.07 -7.23
C SER A 11 -17.90 -24.53 -7.54
N TYR A 12 -18.89 -24.20 -6.70
CA TYR A 12 -20.26 -24.68 -6.87
C TYR A 12 -21.05 -23.81 -7.87
N GLU A 13 -21.77 -24.46 -8.77
CA GLU A 13 -22.64 -23.81 -9.76
C GLU A 13 -24.04 -24.44 -9.68
N GLU A 14 -25.08 -23.60 -9.79
CA GLU A 14 -26.46 -24.07 -9.82
C GLU A 14 -27.18 -23.58 -11.08
N VAL A 15 -27.59 -24.52 -11.93
CA VAL A 15 -28.43 -24.24 -13.11
C VAL A 15 -29.86 -23.92 -12.67
N ASP A 16 -30.43 -22.85 -13.23
CA ASP A 16 -31.83 -22.49 -13.08
C ASP A 16 -32.68 -23.10 -14.21
N PRO A 17 -33.57 -24.07 -13.91
CA PRO A 17 -34.43 -24.67 -14.92
C PRO A 17 -35.42 -23.69 -15.56
N ILE A 18 -35.74 -22.57 -14.89
CA ILE A 18 -36.66 -21.56 -15.44
C ILE A 18 -35.98 -20.82 -16.59
N ILE A 19 -34.71 -20.43 -16.43
CA ILE A 19 -33.92 -19.75 -17.47
C ILE A 19 -33.78 -20.66 -18.70
N LEU A 20 -33.48 -21.95 -18.49
CA LEU A 20 -33.46 -22.95 -19.56
C LEU A 20 -34.79 -23.04 -20.32
N SER A 21 -35.91 -22.91 -19.62
CA SER A 21 -37.25 -22.98 -20.24
C SER A 21 -37.55 -21.81 -21.18
N TYR A 22 -36.82 -20.70 -21.05
CA TYR A 22 -36.88 -19.55 -21.96
C TYR A 22 -36.01 -19.71 -23.21
N GLY A 23 -35.26 -20.81 -23.32
CA GLY A 23 -34.47 -21.15 -24.51
C GLY A 23 -33.01 -20.70 -24.47
N TYR A 24 -32.54 -20.18 -23.32
CA TYR A 24 -31.12 -19.94 -23.05
C TYR A 24 -30.38 -21.26 -22.82
N ASP A 25 -29.06 -21.25 -23.02
CA ASP A 25 -28.25 -22.45 -22.80
C ASP A 25 -27.96 -22.70 -21.31
N GLU A 26 -27.34 -23.85 -21.03
CA GLU A 26 -27.01 -24.24 -19.66
C GLU A 26 -25.98 -23.31 -19.01
N GLU A 27 -25.08 -22.69 -19.77
CA GLU A 27 -24.06 -21.80 -19.21
C GLU A 27 -24.65 -20.46 -18.80
N GLU A 28 -25.56 -19.90 -19.60
CA GLU A 28 -26.32 -18.69 -19.29
C GLU A 28 -27.27 -18.89 -18.11
N ALA A 29 -27.75 -20.11 -17.89
CA ALA A 29 -28.68 -20.45 -16.81
C ALA A 29 -28.01 -20.70 -15.44
N LYS A 30 -26.68 -20.59 -15.32
CA LYS A 30 -25.95 -20.89 -14.08
C LYS A 30 -25.79 -19.70 -13.15
N TYR A 31 -26.19 -19.89 -11.89
CA TYR A 31 -25.66 -19.09 -10.79
C TYR A 31 -24.27 -19.61 -10.44
N ARG A 32 -23.30 -18.69 -10.41
CA ARG A 32 -21.91 -18.95 -9.98
C ARG A 32 -21.68 -18.27 -8.65
N PHE A 33 -20.78 -18.83 -7.84
CA PHE A 33 -20.39 -18.22 -6.57
C PHE A 33 -19.94 -16.77 -6.77
N GLN A 34 -20.48 -15.86 -5.95
CA GLN A 34 -20.13 -14.44 -5.98
C GLN A 34 -19.53 -13.95 -4.66
N GLY A 35 -19.89 -14.57 -3.52
CA GLY A 35 -19.33 -14.12 -2.24
C GLY A 35 -19.95 -14.73 -0.99
N TYR A 36 -19.59 -14.15 0.15
CA TYR A 36 -20.08 -14.52 1.47
C TYR A 36 -20.75 -13.34 2.19
N GLN A 37 -21.80 -13.63 2.94
CA GLN A 37 -22.45 -12.72 3.89
C GLN A 37 -22.40 -13.33 5.30
N ILE A 38 -21.89 -12.55 6.25
CA ILE A 38 -21.69 -12.94 7.64
C ILE A 38 -22.65 -12.13 8.50
N TYR A 39 -23.51 -12.83 9.23
CA TYR A 39 -24.51 -12.24 10.10
C TYR A 39 -24.19 -12.52 11.56
N GLN A 40 -24.39 -11.53 12.43
CA GLN A 40 -24.70 -11.81 13.83
C GLN A 40 -26.19 -12.07 13.92
N VAL A 41 -26.58 -13.19 14.52
CA VAL A 41 -27.98 -13.55 14.75
C VAL A 41 -28.32 -13.46 16.24
N ARG A 42 -29.60 -13.23 16.52
CA ARG A 42 -30.10 -12.99 17.88
C ARG A 42 -29.77 -14.13 18.85
N ASP A 43 -30.02 -15.36 18.41
CA ASP A 43 -29.74 -16.59 19.16
C ASP A 43 -29.69 -17.81 18.23
N GLY A 44 -29.52 -19.01 18.79
CA GLY A 44 -29.39 -20.25 18.04
C GLY A 44 -30.69 -20.81 17.43
N SER A 45 -31.83 -20.13 17.62
CA SER A 45 -33.11 -20.51 17.00
C SER A 45 -33.35 -19.86 15.64
N VAL A 46 -32.55 -18.84 15.29
CA VAL A 46 -32.64 -18.14 14.01
C VAL A 46 -32.21 -19.05 12.87
N ASP A 47 -33.06 -19.17 11.85
CA ASP A 47 -32.79 -19.91 10.62
C ASP A 47 -32.57 -18.98 9.42
N PRO A 48 -31.99 -19.46 8.30
CA PRO A 48 -31.67 -18.64 7.14
C PRO A 48 -32.83 -17.83 6.54
N SER A 49 -34.09 -18.27 6.71
CA SER A 49 -35.26 -17.54 6.20
C SER A 49 -35.54 -16.24 6.95
N MET A 50 -34.99 -16.08 8.16
CA MET A 50 -35.18 -14.91 9.02
C MET A 50 -34.09 -13.84 8.85
N LEU A 51 -33.12 -14.05 7.94
CA LEU A 51 -31.97 -13.14 7.80
C LEU A 51 -32.35 -11.75 7.28
N THR A 52 -33.53 -11.60 6.66
CA THR A 52 -34.07 -10.32 6.23
C THR A 52 -34.76 -9.55 7.34
N ASP A 53 -35.06 -10.18 8.50
CA ASP A 53 -35.62 -9.47 9.65
C ASP A 53 -34.51 -8.82 10.48
N PRO A 54 -34.43 -7.48 10.52
CA PRO A 54 -33.44 -6.77 11.32
C PRO A 54 -33.47 -7.15 12.82
N ASN A 55 -34.61 -7.60 13.35
CA ASN A 55 -34.72 -8.00 14.76
C ASN A 55 -34.15 -9.40 15.05
N GLN A 56 -33.87 -10.19 14.00
CA GLN A 56 -33.34 -11.55 14.11
C GLN A 56 -31.89 -11.64 13.62
N ALA A 57 -31.50 -10.85 12.62
CA ALA A 57 -30.18 -10.89 12.02
C ALA A 57 -29.64 -9.49 11.68
N ARG A 58 -28.32 -9.35 11.79
CA ARG A 58 -27.55 -8.15 11.42
C ARG A 58 -26.38 -8.58 10.57
N LEU A 59 -26.29 -8.07 9.33
CA LEU A 59 -25.10 -8.26 8.51
C LEU A 59 -23.93 -7.51 9.17
N ILE A 60 -22.83 -8.23 9.41
CA ILE A 60 -21.63 -7.69 10.09
C ILE A 60 -20.38 -7.72 9.21
N ALA A 61 -20.36 -8.53 8.16
CA ALA A 61 -19.32 -8.53 7.14
C ALA A 61 -19.85 -9.13 5.83
N GLN A 62 -19.28 -8.71 4.72
CA GLN A 62 -19.55 -9.24 3.38
C GLN A 62 -18.27 -9.17 2.56
N CYS A 63 -18.03 -10.16 1.71
CA CYS A 63 -16.98 -10.15 0.70
C CYS A 63 -17.50 -10.76 -0.60
N ASP A 64 -16.90 -10.36 -1.70
CA ASP A 64 -17.30 -10.67 -3.06
C ASP A 64 -16.08 -10.89 -3.97
N VAL A 65 -16.27 -11.67 -5.03
CA VAL A 65 -15.26 -11.86 -6.07
C VAL A 65 -15.00 -10.50 -6.73
N LYS A 66 -13.72 -10.16 -6.96
CA LYS A 66 -13.31 -8.93 -7.65
C LYS A 66 -13.56 -9.07 -9.16
N ASP A 67 -14.78 -8.78 -9.59
CA ASP A 67 -15.24 -8.92 -10.98
C ASP A 67 -16.13 -7.76 -11.47
N GLY A 68 -16.25 -6.69 -10.67
CA GLY A 68 -17.07 -5.52 -10.96
C GLY A 68 -18.51 -5.62 -10.48
N VAL A 69 -18.95 -6.77 -9.94
CA VAL A 69 -20.32 -6.96 -9.45
C VAL A 69 -20.42 -6.60 -7.97
N SER A 70 -20.58 -5.31 -7.68
CA SER A 70 -20.69 -4.79 -6.31
C SER A 70 -22.12 -4.69 -5.80
N GLN A 71 -23.13 -4.47 -6.65
CA GLN A 71 -24.52 -4.30 -6.24
C GLN A 71 -25.45 -5.31 -6.91
N ILE A 72 -26.25 -6.03 -6.12
CA ILE A 72 -27.21 -7.00 -6.64
C ILE A 72 -28.60 -6.74 -6.04
N ILE A 73 -29.59 -6.60 -6.92
CA ILE A 73 -30.98 -6.27 -6.59
C ILE A 73 -31.88 -7.38 -7.14
N ASN A 74 -32.72 -7.96 -6.28
CA ASN A 74 -33.80 -8.86 -6.69
C ASN A 74 -35.12 -8.09 -6.79
N PHE A 75 -35.92 -8.38 -7.81
CA PHE A 75 -37.23 -7.80 -8.04
C PHE A 75 -38.32 -8.83 -7.69
N ASN A 76 -38.65 -8.93 -6.40
CA ASN A 76 -39.66 -9.86 -5.92
C ASN A 76 -41.06 -9.33 -6.23
N PHE A 77 -41.96 -10.18 -6.75
CA PHE A 77 -43.34 -9.78 -7.02
C PHE A 77 -44.11 -9.59 -5.70
N ASP A 78 -44.65 -8.39 -5.51
CA ASP A 78 -45.50 -8.04 -4.38
C ASP A 78 -46.98 -8.17 -4.80
N GLU A 79 -47.73 -9.04 -4.12
CA GLU A 79 -49.13 -9.32 -4.46
C GLU A 79 -50.07 -8.14 -4.11
N ASP A 80 -49.70 -7.29 -3.14
CA ASP A 80 -50.51 -6.14 -2.74
C ASP A 80 -50.30 -4.96 -3.69
N LEU A 81 -49.07 -4.75 -4.13
CA LEU A 81 -48.70 -3.73 -5.12
C LEU A 81 -48.95 -4.20 -6.56
N LEU A 82 -49.14 -5.52 -6.77
CA LEU A 82 -49.26 -6.18 -8.08
C LEU A 82 -48.10 -5.83 -9.01
N ALA A 83 -46.89 -5.65 -8.44
CA ALA A 83 -45.71 -5.20 -9.16
C ALA A 83 -44.42 -5.81 -8.57
N PRO A 84 -43.36 -5.98 -9.37
CA PRO A 84 -42.03 -6.33 -8.86
C PRO A 84 -41.42 -5.19 -8.04
N VAL A 85 -40.99 -5.49 -6.82
CA VAL A 85 -40.39 -4.53 -5.88
C VAL A 85 -38.88 -4.79 -5.78
N PRO A 86 -38.03 -3.77 -5.99
CA PRO A 86 -36.59 -3.92 -5.84
C PRO A 86 -36.21 -4.16 -4.37
N THR A 87 -35.44 -5.22 -4.14
CA THR A 87 -34.88 -5.60 -2.85
C THR A 87 -33.37 -5.68 -2.99
N LEU A 88 -32.65 -4.83 -2.25
CA LEU A 88 -31.19 -4.85 -2.23
C LEU A 88 -30.72 -6.12 -1.50
N MET A 89 -30.03 -7.00 -2.22
CA MET A 89 -29.53 -8.28 -1.67
C MET A 89 -28.06 -8.18 -1.28
N VAL A 90 -27.27 -7.47 -2.08
CA VAL A 90 -25.81 -7.32 -1.92
C VAL A 90 -25.43 -5.88 -2.22
N ASN A 91 -24.59 -5.32 -1.35
CA ASN A 91 -23.88 -4.07 -1.57
C ASN A 91 -22.42 -4.27 -1.10
N GLY A 92 -21.62 -4.90 -1.96
CA GLY A 92 -20.24 -5.32 -1.73
C GLY A 92 -19.22 -4.25 -2.11
N SER A 93 -17.97 -4.50 -1.73
CA SER A 93 -16.84 -3.62 -2.01
C SER A 93 -16.07 -4.03 -3.27
N ASP A 94 -16.32 -5.22 -3.83
CA ASP A 94 -15.59 -5.78 -4.99
C ASP A 94 -14.08 -5.90 -4.71
N GLU A 95 -13.70 -6.17 -3.46
CA GLU A 95 -12.30 -6.21 -3.00
C GLU A 95 -11.70 -7.63 -2.97
N GLY A 96 -12.46 -8.65 -3.38
CA GLY A 96 -12.04 -10.04 -3.36
C GLY A 96 -12.48 -10.83 -2.12
N ILE A 97 -12.25 -12.15 -2.18
CA ILE A 97 -12.73 -13.08 -1.16
C ILE A 97 -11.81 -13.12 0.05
N SER A 98 -12.39 -12.89 1.22
CA SER A 98 -11.76 -13.11 2.53
C SER A 98 -12.36 -14.33 3.24
N HIS A 99 -11.52 -15.08 3.95
CA HIS A 99 -11.88 -16.30 4.68
C HIS A 99 -11.72 -16.17 6.18
N SER A 100 -11.12 -15.10 6.70
CA SER A 100 -11.03 -14.82 8.13
C SER A 100 -11.58 -13.44 8.47
N PHE A 101 -12.23 -13.32 9.62
CA PHE A 101 -12.95 -12.11 10.06
C PHE A 101 -12.80 -11.85 11.56
N GLN A 102 -12.60 -10.59 11.94
CA GLN A 102 -12.62 -10.12 13.33
C GLN A 102 -14.00 -9.57 13.69
N VAL A 103 -14.49 -9.90 14.89
CA VAL A 103 -15.72 -9.33 15.44
C VAL A 103 -15.39 -8.70 16.78
N LEU A 104 -15.60 -7.39 16.89
CA LEU A 104 -15.31 -6.61 18.10
C LEU A 104 -16.59 -6.08 18.77
N ASN A 105 -17.70 -6.05 18.03
CA ASN A 105 -18.94 -5.41 18.45
C ASN A 105 -20.13 -6.38 18.43
N ASP A 106 -21.06 -6.17 19.36
CA ASP A 106 -22.40 -6.75 19.41
C ASP A 106 -23.37 -5.89 18.60
N ALA A 107 -23.77 -6.37 17.42
CA ALA A 107 -24.67 -5.69 16.50
C ALA A 107 -26.11 -5.52 17.03
N PHE A 108 -26.49 -6.18 18.13
CA PHE A 108 -27.80 -6.02 18.78
C PHE A 108 -27.74 -5.11 20.03
N ALA A 109 -26.56 -4.72 20.48
CA ALA A 109 -26.42 -3.90 21.67
C ALA A 109 -26.88 -2.45 21.43
N GLN A 110 -27.47 -1.84 22.47
CA GLN A 110 -27.78 -0.41 22.51
C GLN A 110 -26.85 0.29 23.49
N GLY A 111 -26.19 1.37 23.06
CA GLY A 111 -25.22 2.11 23.87
C GLY A 111 -23.79 1.59 23.67
N ASP A 112 -23.24 0.87 24.66
CA ASP A 112 -21.92 0.24 24.55
C ASP A 112 -22.02 -1.03 23.71
N VAL A 113 -21.44 -0.99 22.51
CA VAL A 113 -21.51 -2.07 21.53
C VAL A 113 -20.41 -3.10 21.68
N ARG A 114 -19.49 -2.96 22.66
CA ARG A 114 -18.41 -3.93 22.83
C ARG A 114 -18.96 -5.30 23.23
N LEU A 115 -18.28 -6.35 22.77
CA LEU A 115 -18.58 -7.71 23.21
C LEU A 115 -18.39 -7.87 24.72
N ILE A 116 -19.33 -8.58 25.36
CA ILE A 116 -19.32 -8.87 26.79
C ILE A 116 -18.64 -10.23 27.00
N ASN A 117 -17.56 -10.25 27.79
CA ASN A 117 -16.87 -11.50 28.11
C ASN A 117 -17.82 -12.55 28.71
N HIS A 118 -17.62 -13.80 28.29
CA HIS A 118 -18.39 -14.99 28.68
C HIS A 118 -19.86 -15.01 28.23
N LYS A 119 -20.32 -14.03 27.43
CA LYS A 119 -21.65 -14.04 26.79
C LYS A 119 -21.57 -14.86 25.50
N LYS A 120 -22.62 -15.62 25.20
CA LYS A 120 -22.73 -16.35 23.94
C LYS A 120 -23.21 -15.40 22.85
N TYR A 121 -22.50 -15.41 21.73
CA TYR A 121 -22.85 -14.72 20.50
C TYR A 121 -23.04 -15.73 19.39
N TYR A 122 -24.00 -15.48 18.51
CA TYR A 122 -24.37 -16.41 17.46
C TYR A 122 -24.11 -15.77 16.10
N PHE A 123 -23.45 -16.51 15.21
CA PHE A 123 -23.07 -16.04 13.89
C PHE A 123 -23.53 -17.02 12.82
N MET A 124 -24.03 -16.51 11.70
CA MET A 124 -24.44 -17.32 10.55
C MET A 124 -23.72 -16.82 9.31
N VAL A 125 -23.29 -17.75 8.46
CA VAL A 125 -22.60 -17.43 7.20
C VAL A 125 -23.39 -18.01 6.04
N ILE A 126 -23.63 -17.19 5.03
CA ILE A 126 -24.31 -17.57 3.78
C ILE A 126 -23.34 -17.29 2.64
N SER A 127 -23.07 -18.30 1.80
CA SER A 127 -22.54 -18.04 0.46
C SER A 127 -23.67 -17.68 -0.47
N TYR A 128 -23.41 -16.87 -1.48
CA TYR A 128 -24.40 -16.53 -2.49
C TYR A 128 -23.81 -16.64 -3.90
N GLY A 129 -24.69 -16.88 -4.85
CA GLY A 129 -24.36 -16.89 -6.27
C GLY A 129 -25.06 -15.77 -7.03
N TYR A 130 -24.45 -15.40 -8.14
CA TYR A 130 -24.90 -14.38 -9.07
C TYR A 130 -25.12 -14.96 -10.47
N ASN A 131 -26.17 -14.49 -11.13
CA ASN A 131 -26.44 -14.69 -12.55
C ASN A 131 -27.21 -13.48 -13.06
N ASN A 132 -26.84 -12.93 -14.20
CA ASN A 132 -27.60 -11.85 -14.86
C ASN A 132 -27.61 -12.10 -16.37
N PHE A 133 -28.30 -13.15 -16.82
CA PHE A 133 -28.33 -13.56 -18.23
C PHE A 133 -28.90 -12.47 -19.13
N LYS A 134 -29.80 -11.63 -18.58
CA LYS A 134 -30.37 -10.46 -19.23
C LYS A 134 -30.80 -9.46 -18.17
N THR A 135 -30.32 -8.22 -18.25
CA THR A 135 -30.67 -7.19 -17.28
C THR A 135 -32.17 -6.90 -17.29
N TYR A 136 -32.78 -6.93 -16.10
CA TYR A 136 -34.17 -6.51 -15.88
C TYR A 136 -34.22 -5.03 -15.47
N ASP A 137 -35.02 -4.23 -16.17
CA ASP A 137 -35.33 -2.84 -15.79
C ASP A 137 -36.85 -2.60 -15.88
N PRO A 138 -37.54 -2.34 -14.76
CA PRO A 138 -38.99 -2.10 -14.77
C PRO A 138 -39.38 -0.76 -15.44
N SER A 139 -38.43 0.15 -15.66
CA SER A 139 -38.63 1.44 -16.32
C SER A 139 -38.46 1.39 -17.84
N ASP A 140 -37.81 0.34 -18.36
CA ASP A 140 -37.60 0.13 -19.79
C ASP A 140 -38.51 -1.02 -20.31
N PRO A 141 -39.50 -0.73 -21.16
CA PRO A 141 -40.39 -1.75 -21.74
C PRO A 141 -39.65 -2.87 -22.51
N SER A 142 -38.42 -2.64 -22.95
CA SER A 142 -37.60 -3.61 -23.68
C SER A 142 -36.76 -4.53 -22.77
N ALA A 143 -36.70 -4.24 -21.47
CA ALA A 143 -35.95 -4.99 -20.46
C ALA A 143 -36.85 -5.76 -19.47
N LEU A 144 -38.17 -5.82 -19.71
CA LEU A 144 -39.12 -6.50 -18.83
C LEU A 144 -39.01 -8.04 -18.84
N ASP A 145 -38.34 -8.61 -19.84
CA ASP A 145 -38.04 -10.04 -19.97
C ASP A 145 -36.65 -10.41 -19.42
N GLY A 146 -35.98 -9.48 -18.74
CA GLY A 146 -34.75 -9.73 -18.02
C GLY A 146 -34.92 -10.58 -16.75
N GLN A 147 -33.79 -10.95 -16.16
CA GLN A 147 -33.68 -11.70 -14.92
C GLN A 147 -34.11 -10.86 -13.72
N GLN A 148 -35.23 -11.24 -13.12
CA GLN A 148 -35.74 -10.56 -11.93
C GLN A 148 -34.99 -10.94 -10.65
N LEU A 149 -34.36 -12.11 -10.59
CA LEU A 149 -33.73 -12.63 -9.37
C LEU A 149 -32.22 -12.92 -9.56
N PRO A 150 -31.38 -11.93 -9.84
CA PRO A 150 -29.95 -12.17 -10.10
C PRO A 150 -29.17 -12.72 -8.90
N TYR A 151 -29.67 -12.58 -7.67
CA TYR A 151 -29.07 -13.14 -6.46
C TYR A 151 -29.73 -14.46 -6.03
N LYS A 152 -28.90 -15.43 -5.64
CA LYS A 152 -29.34 -16.70 -5.06
C LYS A 152 -28.52 -17.10 -3.82
N ALA A 153 -29.18 -17.20 -2.68
CA ALA A 153 -28.54 -17.63 -1.43
C ALA A 153 -28.29 -19.15 -1.39
N GLY A 154 -27.15 -19.53 -0.81
CA GLY A 154 -26.80 -20.91 -0.49
C GLY A 154 -27.78 -21.51 0.53
N ARG A 155 -28.12 -22.79 0.35
CA ARG A 155 -29.12 -23.50 1.19
C ARG A 155 -28.53 -24.57 2.09
N LYS A 156 -27.25 -24.88 1.91
CA LYS A 156 -26.56 -25.97 2.61
C LYS A 156 -25.18 -25.51 3.08
N THR A 157 -24.75 -26.11 4.17
CA THR A 157 -23.36 -26.04 4.63
C THR A 157 -22.46 -26.87 3.72
N VAL A 158 -21.14 -26.66 3.83
CA VAL A 158 -20.10 -27.48 3.17
C VAL A 158 -20.22 -28.99 3.44
N SER A 159 -20.84 -29.40 4.54
CA SER A 159 -21.08 -30.81 4.86
C SER A 159 -22.41 -31.36 4.33
N GLY A 160 -23.17 -30.56 3.57
CA GLY A 160 -24.45 -30.92 2.98
C GLY A 160 -25.65 -30.83 3.94
N GLY A 161 -25.43 -30.43 5.20
CA GLY A 161 -26.48 -30.20 6.19
C GLY A 161 -27.13 -28.82 6.06
N ALA A 162 -28.22 -28.59 6.81
CA ALA A 162 -28.84 -27.28 6.94
C ALA A 162 -27.86 -26.24 7.53
N ILE A 163 -27.98 -24.99 7.08
CA ILE A 163 -27.20 -23.88 7.62
C ILE A 163 -27.67 -23.57 9.04
N THR A 164 -26.73 -23.51 9.98
CA THR A 164 -26.98 -23.24 11.40
C THR A 164 -26.05 -22.15 11.91
N SER A 165 -26.42 -21.54 13.04
CA SER A 165 -25.57 -20.56 13.71
C SER A 165 -24.39 -21.22 14.44
N TYR A 166 -23.23 -20.56 14.41
CA TYR A 166 -22.05 -20.87 15.20
C TYR A 166 -21.98 -20.00 16.45
N VAL A 167 -21.47 -20.55 17.55
CA VAL A 167 -21.38 -19.83 18.83
C VAL A 167 -19.97 -19.31 19.06
N GLY A 168 -19.84 -18.01 19.32
CA GLY A 168 -18.62 -17.37 19.82
C GLY A 168 -18.78 -16.95 21.28
N ILE A 169 -17.76 -17.17 22.10
CA ILE A 169 -17.73 -16.74 23.51
C ILE A 169 -16.42 -15.96 23.74
N PRO A 170 -16.45 -14.62 23.71
CA PRO A 170 -15.27 -13.80 23.95
C PRO A 170 -14.84 -13.94 25.41
N HIS A 171 -13.54 -14.03 25.65
CA HIS A 171 -12.97 -14.10 26.99
C HIS A 171 -11.51 -13.66 26.98
N ILE A 172 -10.96 -13.44 28.17
CA ILE A 172 -9.55 -13.14 28.36
C ILE A 172 -8.77 -14.45 28.26
N THR A 173 -7.71 -14.46 27.46
CA THR A 173 -6.93 -15.66 27.11
C THR A 173 -5.87 -16.03 28.15
N SER A 174 -5.43 -15.07 28.97
CA SER A 174 -4.35 -15.30 29.94
C SER A 174 -4.54 -16.46 30.94
N PRO A 175 -5.77 -16.83 31.38
CA PRO A 175 -5.97 -17.98 32.26
C PRO A 175 -5.86 -19.35 31.56
N GLU A 176 -5.91 -19.41 30.23
CA GLU A 176 -5.89 -20.66 29.47
C GLU A 176 -4.51 -21.33 29.49
N SER A 177 -4.47 -22.64 29.25
CA SER A 177 -3.24 -23.41 28.99
C SER A 177 -2.14 -23.19 30.04
N GLY A 178 -2.54 -23.14 31.32
CA GLY A 178 -1.62 -22.94 32.43
C GLY A 178 -0.97 -21.56 32.48
N GLY A 179 -1.56 -20.54 31.85
CA GLY A 179 -1.02 -19.19 31.75
C GLY A 179 -0.55 -18.88 30.33
N THR A 180 -1.30 -18.04 29.62
CA THR A 180 -1.01 -17.69 28.22
C THR A 180 -0.57 -16.22 28.07
N ILE A 181 0.50 -15.99 27.31
CA ILE A 181 0.93 -14.66 26.86
C ILE A 181 0.76 -14.62 25.35
N GLN A 182 -0.12 -13.74 24.88
CA GLN A 182 -0.34 -13.48 23.47
C GLN A 182 0.60 -12.35 23.04
N LEU A 183 1.43 -12.60 22.02
CA LEU A 183 2.41 -11.64 21.49
C LEU A 183 2.01 -11.04 20.13
N ALA A 184 1.02 -11.66 19.47
CA ALA A 184 0.49 -11.23 18.18
C ALA A 184 -0.98 -10.84 18.25
N GLU A 185 -1.45 -10.11 17.26
CA GLU A 185 -2.86 -9.77 17.09
C GLU A 185 -3.41 -10.31 15.78
N TYR A 186 -4.71 -10.59 15.73
CA TYR A 186 -5.38 -10.96 14.50
C TYR A 186 -5.19 -9.85 13.45
N GLY A 187 -4.93 -10.21 12.20
CA GLY A 187 -4.78 -9.26 11.10
C GLY A 187 -3.37 -8.70 10.96
N SER A 188 -2.54 -8.79 12.00
CA SER A 188 -1.11 -8.45 11.87
C SER A 188 -0.36 -9.46 10.99
N GLY A 189 0.79 -9.05 10.47
CA GLY A 189 1.70 -9.92 9.72
C GLY A 189 3.13 -9.84 10.28
N PRO A 190 3.97 -10.86 10.06
CA PRO A 190 5.37 -10.83 10.47
C PRO A 190 6.17 -9.80 9.64
N GLN A 191 7.37 -9.45 10.10
CA GLN A 191 8.38 -8.84 9.22
C GLN A 191 8.77 -9.85 8.15
N ILE A 192 8.87 -9.41 6.91
CA ILE A 192 9.23 -10.26 5.78
C ILE A 192 10.54 -9.75 5.20
N THR A 193 11.49 -10.64 4.96
CA THR A 193 12.74 -10.34 4.27
C THR A 193 12.69 -10.90 2.85
N ARG A 194 12.99 -10.06 1.85
CA ARG A 194 13.13 -10.47 0.45
C ARG A 194 14.50 -11.08 0.23
N VAL A 195 14.51 -12.30 -0.30
CA VAL A 195 15.70 -13.07 -0.65
C VAL A 195 15.98 -12.98 -2.14
N GLU A 196 14.97 -13.23 -2.97
CA GLU A 196 15.05 -13.15 -4.43
C GLU A 196 13.77 -12.55 -5.03
N GLY A 197 13.83 -12.20 -6.32
CA GLY A 197 12.71 -11.62 -7.04
C GLY A 197 12.36 -10.19 -6.62
N ARG A 198 11.32 -9.66 -7.26
CA ARG A 198 10.75 -8.34 -6.96
C ARG A 198 9.27 -8.30 -7.34
N GLY A 199 8.63 -7.17 -7.06
CA GLY A 199 7.21 -6.96 -7.28
C GLY A 199 6.43 -7.12 -5.98
N ASN A 200 5.26 -6.48 -5.90
CA ASN A 200 4.41 -6.44 -4.72
C ASN A 200 2.96 -6.83 -5.00
N GLY A 201 2.59 -7.13 -6.25
CA GLY A 201 1.19 -7.24 -6.64
C GLY A 201 0.45 -5.95 -6.26
N TYR A 202 -0.63 -6.09 -5.49
CA TYR A 202 -1.39 -4.98 -4.90
C TYR A 202 -0.98 -4.63 -3.46
N ASN A 203 0.02 -5.30 -2.88
CA ASN A 203 0.38 -5.09 -1.48
C ASN A 203 1.08 -3.75 -1.28
N LEU A 204 0.67 -3.02 -0.22
CA LEU A 204 1.44 -1.89 0.27
C LEU A 204 2.75 -2.39 0.90
N VAL A 205 3.85 -1.74 0.54
CA VAL A 205 5.18 -2.09 1.05
C VAL A 205 5.82 -0.96 1.84
N GLU A 206 6.38 -1.30 2.99
CA GLU A 206 7.18 -0.40 3.82
C GLU A 206 8.42 -1.12 4.35
N LEU A 207 9.59 -0.53 4.13
CA LEU A 207 10.85 -1.04 4.65
C LEU A 207 10.99 -0.78 6.14
N THR A 208 11.71 -1.65 6.83
CA THR A 208 12.23 -1.39 8.19
C THR A 208 13.27 -0.28 8.17
N ASP A 209 13.42 0.42 9.29
CA ASP A 209 14.40 1.50 9.42
C ASP A 209 15.83 0.98 9.18
N GLU A 210 16.12 -0.24 9.62
CA GLU A 210 17.40 -0.92 9.39
C GLU A 210 17.66 -1.18 7.91
N SER A 211 16.66 -1.65 7.16
CA SER A 211 16.81 -1.90 5.72
C SER A 211 16.93 -0.61 4.93
N GLU A 212 16.24 0.45 5.36
CA GLU A 212 16.41 1.76 4.75
C GLU A 212 17.82 2.31 4.97
N GLU A 213 18.33 2.25 6.19
CA GLU A 213 19.70 2.67 6.51
C GLU A 213 20.74 1.87 5.70
N ASP A 214 20.52 0.57 5.54
CA ASP A 214 21.36 -0.29 4.71
C ASP A 214 21.34 0.14 3.23
N ILE A 215 20.18 0.43 2.65
CA ILE A 215 20.08 0.96 1.27
C ILE A 215 20.79 2.31 1.13
N VAL A 216 20.65 3.21 2.12
CA VAL A 216 21.30 4.53 2.06
C VAL A 216 22.83 4.40 2.04
N ASN A 217 23.37 3.45 2.81
CA ASN A 217 24.80 3.22 2.95
C ASN A 217 25.39 2.38 1.81
N ASN A 218 24.68 1.34 1.37
CA ASN A 218 25.20 0.28 0.49
C ASN A 218 24.56 0.26 -0.91
N VAL A 219 23.61 1.17 -1.19
CA VAL A 219 22.97 1.41 -2.49
C VAL A 219 22.05 0.28 -2.98
N TYR A 220 22.49 -0.97 -2.94
CA TYR A 220 21.75 -2.14 -3.42
C TYR A 220 22.00 -3.37 -2.53
N PRO A 221 21.59 -3.35 -1.26
CA PRO A 221 21.77 -4.48 -0.34
C PRO A 221 21.12 -5.76 -0.89
N SER A 222 21.75 -6.92 -0.71
CA SER A 222 21.28 -8.20 -1.26
C SER A 222 19.90 -8.59 -0.73
N ARG A 223 19.62 -8.24 0.53
CA ARG A 223 18.36 -8.52 1.23
C ARG A 223 17.76 -7.23 1.77
N VAL A 224 16.44 -7.17 1.83
CA VAL A 224 15.71 -6.06 2.48
C VAL A 224 14.54 -6.61 3.27
N THR A 225 14.30 -6.04 4.45
CA THR A 225 13.26 -6.43 5.38
C THR A 225 12.18 -5.35 5.47
N TYR A 226 10.94 -5.79 5.39
CA TYR A 226 9.75 -4.96 5.45
C TYR A 226 9.13 -4.98 6.85
N LYS A 227 8.43 -3.91 7.22
CA LYS A 227 7.70 -3.81 8.48
C LYS A 227 6.61 -4.89 8.56
N ASN A 228 6.14 -5.15 9.78
CA ASN A 228 5.08 -6.12 10.08
C ASN A 228 3.87 -5.95 9.15
N GLY A 229 3.58 -6.98 8.35
CA GLY A 229 2.44 -7.00 7.43
C GLY A 229 2.54 -6.04 6.24
N MET A 230 3.66 -5.35 6.05
CA MET A 230 3.92 -4.41 4.95
C MET A 230 4.94 -4.98 3.97
N GLY A 231 4.93 -6.30 3.80
CA GLY A 231 5.81 -7.01 2.87
C GLY A 231 5.18 -7.17 1.48
N PRO A 232 5.96 -7.61 0.48
CA PRO A 232 5.46 -7.76 -0.89
C PRO A 232 4.39 -8.85 -1.05
N VAL A 233 4.23 -9.73 -0.05
CA VAL A 233 3.27 -10.83 0.01
C VAL A 233 2.46 -10.72 1.30
N ALA A 234 1.18 -11.08 1.28
CA ALA A 234 0.32 -10.97 2.45
C ALA A 234 0.32 -12.27 3.27
N VAL A 235 1.10 -12.28 4.36
CA VAL A 235 1.04 -13.30 5.41
C VAL A 235 0.33 -12.70 6.61
N LYS A 236 -0.83 -13.24 6.97
CA LYS A 236 -1.71 -12.70 8.02
C LYS A 236 -1.87 -13.67 9.17
N ILE A 237 -1.81 -13.16 10.40
CA ILE A 237 -2.11 -13.93 11.61
C ILE A 237 -3.63 -14.02 11.75
N ILE A 238 -4.16 -15.24 11.68
CA ILE A 238 -5.60 -15.52 11.80
C ILE A 238 -5.99 -16.10 13.16
N ASP A 239 -5.02 -16.69 13.86
CA ASP A 239 -5.21 -17.24 15.20
C ASP A 239 -3.94 -17.04 16.04
N PRO A 240 -3.85 -15.91 16.79
CA PRO A 240 -2.70 -15.58 17.61
C PRO A 240 -2.30 -16.66 18.63
N LEU A 241 -3.26 -17.46 19.12
CA LEU A 241 -3.00 -18.50 20.13
C LEU A 241 -2.45 -19.80 19.53
N ASN A 242 -2.54 -19.94 18.21
CA ASN A 242 -2.07 -21.09 17.45
C ASN A 242 -0.89 -20.78 16.53
N VAL A 243 -0.36 -19.56 16.55
CA VAL A 243 0.92 -19.22 15.89
C VAL A 243 2.00 -20.19 16.36
N LYS A 244 2.58 -20.92 15.41
CA LYS A 244 3.68 -21.86 15.68
C LYS A 244 5.00 -21.15 15.48
N GLN A 245 5.93 -21.29 16.43
CA GLN A 245 7.32 -20.81 16.30
C GLN A 245 8.01 -21.44 15.09
N GLY A 246 9.08 -20.83 14.58
CA GLY A 246 9.83 -21.35 13.44
C GLY A 246 10.25 -20.28 12.46
N ASP A 247 11.13 -20.71 11.56
CA ASP A 247 11.60 -19.91 10.44
C ASP A 247 10.92 -20.40 9.16
N TYR A 248 10.38 -19.46 8.41
CA TYR A 248 9.53 -19.72 7.27
C TYR A 248 10.19 -19.22 5.99
N LYS A 249 10.08 -19.99 4.92
CA LYS A 249 10.43 -19.58 3.55
C LYS A 249 9.22 -19.71 2.64
N LEU A 250 8.84 -18.62 1.99
CA LEU A 250 7.74 -18.55 1.02
C LEU A 250 8.31 -18.43 -0.40
N TRP A 251 8.09 -19.47 -1.17
CA TRP A 251 8.54 -19.64 -2.55
C TRP A 251 7.38 -19.33 -3.50
N ILE A 252 7.62 -18.52 -4.53
CA ILE A 252 6.71 -18.38 -5.67
C ILE A 252 7.35 -19.07 -6.87
N ASN A 253 6.62 -19.99 -7.50
CA ASN A 253 7.09 -20.78 -8.64
C ASN A 253 8.40 -21.56 -8.39
N PRO A 254 8.49 -22.38 -7.32
CA PRO A 254 9.73 -23.08 -6.92
C PRO A 254 10.34 -23.99 -7.99
N GLU A 255 9.51 -24.55 -8.87
CA GLU A 255 9.97 -25.46 -9.94
C GLU A 255 10.22 -24.73 -11.27
N ASP A 256 9.92 -23.42 -11.34
CA ASP A 256 10.04 -22.58 -12.54
C ASP A 256 9.39 -23.19 -13.79
N THR A 257 8.26 -23.88 -13.61
CA THR A 257 7.60 -24.67 -14.67
C THR A 257 6.57 -23.89 -15.48
N VAL A 258 6.10 -22.77 -14.94
CA VAL A 258 5.06 -21.90 -15.52
C VAL A 258 5.52 -20.45 -15.44
N ASP A 259 4.83 -19.56 -16.16
CA ASP A 259 5.03 -18.12 -16.00
C ASP A 259 4.54 -17.66 -14.61
N LEU A 260 5.09 -16.54 -14.12
CA LEU A 260 4.78 -16.05 -12.76
C LEU A 260 3.32 -15.66 -12.57
N ASP A 261 2.57 -15.37 -13.63
CA ASP A 261 1.14 -15.04 -13.61
C ASP A 261 0.22 -16.24 -13.30
N GLU A 262 0.69 -17.46 -13.59
CA GLU A 262 -0.01 -18.72 -13.31
C GLU A 262 0.66 -19.52 -12.18
N ALA A 263 1.64 -18.94 -11.49
CA ALA A 263 2.44 -19.60 -10.49
C ALA A 263 1.66 -20.05 -9.26
N TYR A 264 2.16 -21.10 -8.62
CA TYR A 264 1.74 -21.55 -7.29
C TYR A 264 2.80 -21.13 -6.27
N TRP A 265 2.40 -21.01 -5.00
CA TRP A 265 3.33 -20.72 -3.91
C TRP A 265 3.49 -21.92 -2.98
N MET A 266 4.64 -21.97 -2.30
CA MET A 266 4.98 -22.99 -1.31
C MET A 266 5.55 -22.32 -0.06
N LEU A 267 4.98 -22.60 1.10
CA LEU A 267 5.45 -22.13 2.40
C LEU A 267 6.06 -23.29 3.18
N VAL A 268 7.35 -23.17 3.50
CA VAL A 268 8.12 -24.17 4.26
C VAL A 268 8.41 -23.60 5.64
N ARG A 269 8.08 -24.34 6.70
CA ARG A 269 8.39 -24.00 8.10
C ARG A 269 9.47 -24.94 8.61
N ASN A 270 10.54 -24.38 9.18
CA ASN A 270 11.60 -25.12 9.86
C ASN A 270 11.62 -24.78 11.36
N TYR A 271 11.63 -25.79 12.22
CA TYR A 271 11.72 -25.62 13.67
C TYR A 271 12.28 -26.89 14.34
N GLU A 272 13.28 -26.74 15.22
CA GLU A 272 13.91 -27.86 15.97
C GLU A 272 14.37 -29.07 15.11
N GLY A 273 14.74 -28.82 13.86
CA GLY A 273 15.20 -29.85 12.93
C GLY A 273 14.08 -30.58 12.17
N GLU A 274 12.81 -30.22 12.39
CA GLU A 274 11.66 -30.65 11.59
C GLU A 274 11.31 -29.61 10.53
N SER A 275 10.81 -30.08 9.38
CA SER A 275 10.38 -29.25 8.25
C SER A 275 8.99 -29.67 7.80
N ASP A 276 8.08 -28.70 7.75
CA ASP A 276 6.70 -28.88 7.30
C ASP A 276 6.40 -27.96 6.11
N THR A 277 5.66 -28.46 5.12
CA THR A 277 5.40 -27.72 3.87
C THR A 277 3.90 -27.59 3.60
N ILE A 278 3.49 -26.38 3.19
CA ILE A 278 2.15 -26.09 2.65
C ILE A 278 2.30 -25.54 1.23
N ILE A 279 1.47 -26.03 0.31
CA ILE A 279 1.42 -25.59 -1.08
C ILE A 279 0.08 -24.90 -1.31
N SER A 280 0.07 -23.90 -2.19
CA SER A 280 -1.15 -23.20 -2.57
C SER A 280 -2.16 -24.15 -3.25
N SER A 281 -3.44 -23.99 -2.95
CA SER A 281 -4.52 -24.78 -3.57
C SER A 281 -4.93 -24.25 -4.95
N GLN A 282 -4.54 -23.02 -5.28
CA GLN A 282 -4.82 -22.32 -6.52
C GLN A 282 -3.56 -21.53 -6.95
N SER A 283 -3.51 -21.13 -8.22
CA SER A 283 -2.48 -20.22 -8.71
C SER A 283 -2.68 -18.81 -8.13
N ILE A 284 -1.66 -17.96 -8.26
CA ILE A 284 -1.72 -16.56 -7.83
C ILE A 284 -2.43 -15.66 -8.84
N THR A 285 -2.95 -16.19 -9.95
CA THR A 285 -3.63 -15.43 -11.01
C THR A 285 -4.77 -14.57 -10.47
N VAL A 286 -5.47 -15.06 -9.45
CA VAL A 286 -6.49 -14.34 -8.70
C VAL A 286 -6.16 -14.47 -7.22
N GLY A 287 -6.33 -13.39 -6.45
CA GLY A 287 -6.10 -13.39 -5.01
C GLY A 287 -6.99 -14.40 -4.29
N ASN A 288 -6.41 -15.17 -3.38
CA ASN A 288 -7.13 -16.14 -2.55
C ASN A 288 -6.46 -16.25 -1.17
N GLU A 289 -7.20 -15.89 -0.13
CA GLU A 289 -6.74 -16.08 1.26
C GLU A 289 -6.78 -17.57 1.65
N GLN A 290 -5.67 -18.28 1.49
CA GLN A 290 -5.55 -19.65 1.97
C GLN A 290 -5.24 -19.68 3.46
N LEU A 291 -6.18 -20.21 4.24
CA LEU A 291 -6.00 -20.41 5.67
C LEU A 291 -5.05 -21.58 5.96
N ILE A 292 -4.19 -21.41 6.95
CA ILE A 292 -3.29 -22.43 7.50
C ILE A 292 -3.52 -22.53 9.02
N PRO A 293 -4.68 -23.05 9.47
CA PRO A 293 -5.06 -23.03 10.88
C PRO A 293 -4.06 -23.75 11.79
N GLN A 294 -3.37 -24.78 11.30
CA GLN A 294 -2.34 -25.50 12.07
C GLN A 294 -1.14 -24.62 12.45
N TRP A 295 -0.92 -23.52 11.74
CA TRP A 295 0.13 -22.54 12.02
C TRP A 295 -0.42 -21.20 12.51
N GLY A 296 -1.73 -21.02 12.60
CA GLY A 296 -2.37 -19.75 12.97
C GLY A 296 -2.20 -18.63 11.94
N LEU A 297 -1.84 -18.97 10.70
CA LEU A 297 -1.54 -18.04 9.61
C LEU A 297 -2.52 -18.20 8.44
N SER A 298 -2.60 -17.19 7.57
CA SER A 298 -3.09 -17.30 6.20
C SER A 298 -2.10 -16.64 5.24
N VAL A 299 -2.15 -17.06 3.98
CA VAL A 299 -1.36 -16.48 2.89
C VAL A 299 -2.32 -16.05 1.79
N ASN A 300 -2.19 -14.81 1.33
CA ASN A 300 -2.86 -14.30 0.14
C ASN A 300 -1.80 -13.69 -0.79
N ILE A 301 -1.74 -14.18 -2.02
CA ILE A 301 -0.87 -13.66 -3.07
C ILE A 301 -1.69 -13.54 -4.34
N GLU A 302 -1.68 -12.36 -4.92
CA GLU A 302 -2.35 -12.05 -6.18
C GLU A 302 -1.32 -11.49 -7.16
N TYR A 303 -1.33 -12.02 -8.38
CA TYR A 303 -0.57 -11.50 -9.48
C TYR A 303 -1.22 -10.21 -10.00
N TYR A 304 -0.37 -9.26 -10.35
CA TYR A 304 -0.78 -8.00 -10.94
C TYR A 304 -0.24 -7.90 -12.36
N ASP A 305 -1.08 -7.55 -13.33
CA ASP A 305 -0.63 -7.12 -14.65
C ASP A 305 -0.98 -5.65 -14.85
N PRO A 306 0.00 -4.75 -15.10
CA PRO A 306 -0.31 -3.37 -15.45
C PRO A 306 -0.98 -3.23 -16.82
N TYR A 307 -1.03 -4.26 -17.66
CA TYR A 307 -1.69 -4.16 -18.96
C TYR A 307 -3.22 -4.17 -18.85
N ASP A 308 -3.84 -3.03 -19.12
CA ASP A 308 -5.28 -2.90 -19.21
C ASP A 308 -5.76 -3.16 -20.65
N VAL A 309 -6.48 -4.26 -20.82
CA VAL A 309 -7.06 -4.71 -22.09
C VAL A 309 -8.13 -3.76 -22.64
N SER A 310 -8.82 -3.01 -21.78
CA SER A 310 -9.93 -2.13 -22.15
C SER A 310 -9.44 -0.88 -22.90
N ILE A 311 -8.28 -0.36 -22.51
CA ILE A 311 -7.60 0.78 -23.14
C ILE A 311 -6.40 0.37 -24.00
N GLY A 312 -5.98 -0.90 -23.94
CA GLY A 312 -4.87 -1.46 -24.70
C GLY A 312 -3.51 -0.89 -24.31
N LYS A 313 -3.31 -0.53 -23.04
CA LYS A 313 -2.13 0.19 -22.54
C LYS A 313 -1.68 -0.36 -21.19
N ASN A 314 -0.41 -0.14 -20.85
CA ASN A 314 0.04 -0.41 -19.50
C ASN A 314 -0.21 0.79 -18.60
N PHE A 315 -0.98 0.58 -17.53
CA PHE A 315 -1.36 1.58 -16.57
C PHE A 315 -1.29 0.96 -15.16
N PRO A 316 -0.15 1.12 -14.45
CA PRO A 316 -0.03 0.62 -13.09
C PRO A 316 -1.07 1.28 -12.18
N GLU A 317 -1.62 0.53 -11.22
CA GLU A 317 -2.56 1.05 -10.23
C GLU A 317 -1.80 1.88 -9.19
N LEU A 318 -2.28 3.10 -8.93
CA LEU A 318 -1.80 3.92 -7.82
C LEU A 318 -2.41 3.39 -6.51
N LEU A 319 -1.60 2.72 -5.69
CA LEU A 319 -2.07 2.13 -4.44
C LEU A 319 -2.17 3.17 -3.32
N PHE A 320 -1.20 4.07 -3.23
CA PHE A 320 -1.09 5.02 -2.14
C PHE A 320 -0.13 6.17 -2.47
N SER A 321 -0.44 7.37 -2.00
CA SER A 321 0.51 8.49 -1.99
C SER A 321 0.32 9.34 -0.73
N THR A 322 1.41 9.73 -0.06
CA THR A 322 1.34 10.64 1.10
C THR A 322 2.64 11.45 1.27
N VAL A 323 2.53 12.55 2.02
CA VAL A 323 3.66 13.30 2.59
C VAL A 323 3.57 13.24 4.12
N GLU A 324 4.62 12.74 4.75
CA GLU A 324 4.72 12.58 6.20
C GLU A 324 5.82 13.48 6.76
N PHE A 325 5.48 14.23 7.80
CA PHE A 325 6.44 15.02 8.57
C PHE A 325 6.76 14.27 9.87
N ALA A 326 8.04 14.09 10.19
CA ALA A 326 8.43 13.48 11.46
C ALA A 326 7.95 14.28 12.69
N ASP A 327 7.72 15.59 12.51
CA ASP A 327 6.99 16.44 13.45
C ASP A 327 5.85 17.13 12.68
N SER A 328 4.62 16.62 12.82
CA SER A 328 3.45 17.13 12.09
C SER A 328 3.10 18.58 12.42
N SER A 329 3.67 19.17 13.47
CA SER A 329 3.51 20.60 13.78
C SER A 329 4.44 21.51 12.97
N LYS A 330 5.40 20.95 12.23
CA LYS A 330 6.42 21.68 11.46
C LYS A 330 6.30 21.44 9.96
N GLN A 331 5.19 21.88 9.38
CA GLN A 331 4.91 21.74 7.95
C GLN A 331 5.65 22.79 7.10
N TRP A 332 6.98 22.73 7.10
CA TRP A 332 7.84 23.71 6.44
C TRP A 332 7.90 23.55 4.90
N LEU A 333 7.52 22.38 4.39
CA LEU A 333 7.49 22.06 2.96
C LEU A 333 6.04 22.09 2.45
N SER A 334 5.86 22.61 1.24
CA SER A 334 4.62 22.52 0.46
C SER A 334 4.99 22.16 -0.98
N GLY A 335 4.11 22.43 -1.93
CA GLY A 335 4.37 22.26 -3.35
C GLY A 335 3.47 23.14 -4.19
N VAL A 336 3.75 23.17 -5.50
CA VAL A 336 2.86 23.76 -6.48
C VAL A 336 1.83 22.70 -6.88
N PRO A 337 0.58 22.78 -6.42
CA PRO A 337 -0.46 21.86 -6.85
C PRO A 337 -0.78 22.11 -8.32
N ASP A 338 -1.07 21.04 -9.04
CA ASP A 338 -1.58 21.13 -10.40
C ASP A 338 -2.90 21.90 -10.46
N GLN A 339 -3.13 22.58 -11.59
CA GLN A 339 -4.36 23.32 -11.85
C GLN A 339 -4.67 23.35 -13.33
N ASP A 340 -5.84 22.84 -13.72
CA ASP A 340 -6.39 22.89 -15.06
C ASP A 340 -6.40 24.27 -15.75
N GLY A 341 -6.42 24.20 -17.08
CA GLY A 341 -6.58 25.33 -17.99
C GLY A 341 -5.25 25.97 -18.40
N SER A 342 -5.32 27.19 -18.93
CA SER A 342 -4.14 27.93 -19.42
C SER A 342 -3.35 28.60 -18.29
N SER A 343 -2.79 27.79 -17.41
CA SER A 343 -2.05 28.21 -16.20
C SER A 343 -0.65 27.61 -16.19
N PRO A 344 0.41 28.35 -15.75
CA PRO A 344 1.72 27.76 -15.47
C PRO A 344 1.69 26.61 -14.44
N ARG A 345 0.62 26.53 -13.65
CA ARG A 345 0.35 25.42 -12.73
C ARG A 345 -0.30 24.20 -13.37
N ASN A 346 -0.74 24.27 -14.63
CA ASN A 346 -1.14 23.09 -15.37
C ASN A 346 0.14 22.40 -15.86
N TRP A 347 0.77 21.60 -15.00
CA TRP A 347 2.05 20.94 -15.27
C TRP A 347 1.94 19.41 -15.27
N VAL A 348 0.81 18.87 -14.83
CA VAL A 348 0.40 17.47 -14.97
C VAL A 348 -0.68 17.41 -16.04
N ARG A 349 -0.43 16.67 -17.12
CA ARG A 349 -1.27 16.61 -18.32
C ARG A 349 -2.08 15.33 -18.33
N SER A 350 -2.93 15.21 -17.33
CA SER A 350 -3.87 14.11 -17.16
C SER A 350 -5.24 14.55 -17.61
N GLY A 351 -6.07 13.64 -18.11
CA GLY A 351 -7.41 13.98 -18.59
C GLY A 351 -7.50 14.04 -20.11
N THR A 352 -8.50 14.77 -20.59
CA THR A 352 -8.91 14.77 -22.01
C THR A 352 -9.08 16.18 -22.60
N ALA A 353 -8.60 17.22 -21.90
CA ALA A 353 -8.66 18.57 -22.41
C ALA A 353 -7.77 18.73 -23.65
N GLU A 354 -8.38 19.17 -24.75
CA GLU A 354 -7.71 19.35 -26.03
C GLU A 354 -8.24 20.60 -26.74
N GLU A 355 -7.30 21.46 -27.14
CA GLU A 355 -7.53 22.60 -28.01
C GLU A 355 -6.86 22.38 -29.37
N SER A 356 -7.33 23.07 -30.41
CA SER A 356 -6.67 23.05 -31.72
C SER A 356 -5.52 24.06 -31.76
N GLN A 357 -4.36 23.66 -32.30
CA GLN A 357 -3.23 24.55 -32.49
C GLN A 357 -3.55 25.71 -33.43
N ASP A 358 -3.35 26.95 -32.99
CA ASP A 358 -3.57 28.17 -33.80
C ASP A 358 -2.56 29.29 -33.48
N TYR A 359 -1.26 28.98 -33.59
CA TYR A 359 -0.18 29.93 -33.31
C TYR A 359 -0.29 31.27 -34.06
N ALA A 360 -0.96 31.30 -35.22
CA ALA A 360 -1.11 32.52 -36.02
C ALA A 360 -2.09 33.53 -35.39
N SER A 361 -2.99 33.06 -34.51
CA SER A 361 -3.97 33.89 -33.80
C SER A 361 -3.41 34.53 -32.52
N TYR A 362 -2.22 34.13 -32.08
CA TYR A 362 -1.61 34.59 -30.83
C TYR A 362 -0.34 35.43 -31.08
N GLY A 363 -0.03 36.30 -30.11
CA GLY A 363 1.17 37.15 -30.16
C GLY A 363 2.47 36.38 -29.94
N SER A 364 2.38 35.24 -29.25
CA SER A 364 3.43 34.24 -29.12
C SER A 364 2.84 32.83 -29.12
N LYS A 365 3.60 31.83 -29.57
CA LYS A 365 3.22 30.40 -29.40
C LYS A 365 2.96 30.02 -27.94
N CYS A 366 3.61 30.71 -26.99
CA CYS A 366 3.43 30.45 -25.56
C CYS A 366 2.08 30.96 -25.03
N ASP A 367 1.38 31.79 -25.80
CA ASP A 367 0.05 32.31 -25.43
C ASP A 367 -1.08 31.42 -25.99
N ASP A 368 -0.76 30.43 -26.85
CA ASP A 368 -1.73 29.52 -27.44
C ASP A 368 -2.15 28.46 -26.39
N PRO A 369 -3.45 28.35 -26.04
CA PRO A 369 -3.97 27.34 -25.12
C PRO A 369 -3.58 25.90 -25.47
N TYR A 370 -3.29 25.61 -26.75
CA TYR A 370 -2.82 24.30 -27.22
C TYR A 370 -1.63 23.74 -26.42
N ILE A 371 -0.75 24.59 -25.88
CA ILE A 371 0.42 24.13 -25.10
C ILE A 371 0.03 23.50 -23.75
N TYR A 372 -1.23 23.60 -23.37
CA TYR A 372 -1.81 23.07 -22.14
C TYR A 372 -2.63 21.79 -22.33
N ASN A 373 -2.70 21.26 -23.55
CA ASN A 373 -3.45 20.03 -23.85
C ASN A 373 -2.95 18.83 -23.03
N ASP A 374 -3.90 17.99 -22.62
CA ASP A 374 -3.64 16.75 -21.93
C ASP A 374 -3.12 15.66 -22.88
N PHE A 375 -2.51 14.63 -22.30
CA PHE A 375 -2.08 13.46 -23.05
C PHE A 375 -3.22 12.44 -23.18
N VAL A 376 -4.13 12.72 -24.11
CA VAL A 376 -5.30 11.88 -24.41
C VAL A 376 -4.91 10.42 -24.63
N GLY A 377 -5.64 9.54 -23.97
CA GLY A 377 -5.49 8.11 -23.89
C GLY A 377 -4.44 7.63 -22.90
N VAL A 378 -3.71 8.50 -22.19
CA VAL A 378 -2.66 8.05 -21.25
C VAL A 378 -3.21 7.90 -19.83
N ASP A 379 -3.88 8.92 -19.33
CA ASP A 379 -4.53 8.95 -18.01
C ASP A 379 -5.82 9.77 -18.05
N ASP A 380 -6.76 9.31 -18.89
CA ASP A 380 -8.03 10.01 -19.18
C ASP A 380 -8.95 10.11 -17.95
N ALA A 381 -8.75 9.24 -16.96
CA ALA A 381 -9.50 9.21 -15.72
C ALA A 381 -8.84 10.04 -14.60
N GLU A 382 -7.74 10.75 -14.89
CA GLU A 382 -7.06 11.66 -13.96
C GLU A 382 -6.57 10.98 -12.67
N VAL A 383 -6.18 9.70 -12.75
CA VAL A 383 -5.78 8.90 -11.57
C VAL A 383 -4.49 9.43 -10.96
N TYR A 384 -3.51 9.80 -11.79
CA TYR A 384 -2.21 10.32 -11.35
C TYR A 384 -2.18 11.85 -11.21
N GLU A 385 -3.24 12.56 -11.58
CA GLU A 385 -3.32 14.02 -11.50
C GLU A 385 -3.15 14.52 -10.07
N LYS A 386 -3.75 13.82 -9.10
CA LYS A 386 -3.84 14.25 -7.69
C LYS A 386 -2.85 13.56 -6.76
N VAL A 387 -1.79 12.99 -7.29
CA VAL A 387 -0.71 12.40 -6.49
C VAL A 387 -0.08 13.50 -5.62
N ILE A 388 -0.21 13.36 -4.30
CA ILE A 388 0.14 14.40 -3.32
C ILE A 388 -0.52 15.74 -3.68
N GLU A 389 -1.84 15.77 -3.86
CA GLU A 389 -2.60 16.99 -4.19
C GLU A 389 -2.09 17.69 -5.47
N GLY A 390 -1.52 16.94 -6.42
CA GLY A 390 -0.99 17.45 -7.68
C GLY A 390 0.42 18.05 -7.57
N VAL A 391 1.16 17.75 -6.50
CA VAL A 391 2.55 18.20 -6.31
C VAL A 391 3.57 17.22 -6.91
N TRP A 392 3.15 15.98 -7.16
CA TRP A 392 3.98 14.93 -7.74
C TRP A 392 3.27 14.29 -8.93
N ALA A 393 4.02 13.85 -9.94
CA ALA A 393 3.45 13.14 -11.08
C ALA A 393 4.45 12.18 -11.73
N PRO A 394 4.00 11.11 -12.40
CA PRO A 394 4.82 10.33 -13.31
C PRO A 394 5.45 11.22 -14.37
N TYR A 395 6.75 11.04 -14.67
CA TYR A 395 7.46 11.83 -15.69
C TYR A 395 6.75 11.85 -17.06
N ARG A 396 6.09 10.74 -17.42
CA ARG A 396 5.29 10.57 -18.64
C ARG A 396 4.05 11.49 -18.71
N LEU A 397 3.57 12.00 -17.58
CA LEU A 397 2.40 12.87 -17.51
C LEU A 397 2.78 14.34 -17.32
N VAL A 398 4.06 14.64 -17.12
CA VAL A 398 4.52 16.01 -16.89
C VAL A 398 4.57 16.82 -18.18
N ALA A 399 4.12 18.06 -18.15
CA ALA A 399 4.14 19.00 -19.26
C ALA A 399 5.54 19.15 -19.87
N ALA A 400 5.60 19.19 -21.20
CA ALA A 400 6.85 19.26 -21.96
C ALA A 400 6.81 20.38 -23.00
N GLY A 401 7.64 21.40 -22.80
CA GLY A 401 7.64 22.61 -23.58
C GLY A 401 8.60 23.67 -23.02
N ASP A 402 9.02 24.58 -23.89
CA ASP A 402 9.89 25.72 -23.55
C ASP A 402 9.06 27.00 -23.39
N CYS A 403 7.88 26.86 -22.77
CA CYS A 403 6.91 27.91 -22.51
C CYS A 403 6.31 27.68 -21.12
N ALA A 404 5.75 28.74 -20.53
CA ALA A 404 4.91 28.68 -19.33
C ALA A 404 5.51 27.88 -18.17
N HIS A 405 6.84 27.85 -18.04
CA HIS A 405 7.53 27.27 -16.88
C HIS A 405 7.31 25.78 -16.68
N GLN A 406 7.03 25.07 -17.78
CA GLN A 406 6.80 23.62 -17.75
C GLN A 406 8.05 22.89 -17.20
N PRO A 407 7.96 21.65 -16.70
CA PRO A 407 9.15 21.02 -16.12
C PRO A 407 10.09 20.43 -17.17
N VAL A 408 9.53 19.89 -18.27
CA VAL A 408 10.29 19.21 -19.33
C VAL A 408 10.46 20.13 -20.54
N THR A 409 11.59 20.03 -21.25
CA THR A 409 11.74 20.74 -22.54
C THR A 409 11.05 19.99 -23.68
N ALA A 410 10.53 20.70 -24.68
CA ALA A 410 10.10 20.07 -25.94
C ALA A 410 11.28 19.44 -26.71
N GLY A 411 12.52 19.68 -26.28
CA GLY A 411 13.75 19.08 -26.81
C GLY A 411 14.52 19.93 -27.79
N GLY A 412 14.37 21.26 -27.68
CA GLY A 412 15.27 22.26 -28.26
C GLY A 412 15.58 22.05 -29.75
N ASP A 413 14.60 22.26 -30.62
CA ASP A 413 14.81 22.32 -32.07
C ASP A 413 15.08 23.79 -32.48
N TRP A 414 16.37 24.15 -32.53
CA TRP A 414 16.95 25.29 -33.27
C TRP A 414 16.32 26.68 -33.10
N ALA A 415 16.52 27.31 -31.93
CA ALA A 415 16.25 28.74 -31.76
C ALA A 415 17.40 29.64 -32.30
N ASP A 416 17.47 29.82 -33.62
CA ASP A 416 18.14 30.95 -34.29
C ASP A 416 17.26 31.32 -35.50
N ASN A 417 16.49 32.42 -35.57
CA ASN A 417 16.78 33.80 -35.21
C ASN A 417 15.50 34.62 -34.82
N SER A 418 14.46 33.90 -34.39
CA SER A 418 13.17 34.43 -33.91
C SER A 418 12.56 33.32 -33.08
N TYR A 419 12.07 33.60 -31.87
CA TYR A 419 11.57 32.66 -30.86
C TYR A 419 10.42 31.71 -31.32
N GLU A 420 10.11 31.65 -32.63
CA GLU A 420 8.85 31.21 -33.20
C GLU A 420 8.94 30.37 -34.50
N VAL A 421 10.14 30.04 -35.03
CA VAL A 421 10.23 29.19 -36.24
C VAL A 421 11.39 28.19 -36.15
N PRO A 422 11.15 26.86 -36.09
CA PRO A 422 12.21 25.85 -36.12
C PRO A 422 12.86 25.78 -37.52
N GLN A 423 14.19 25.77 -37.59
CA GLN A 423 14.95 25.39 -38.78
C GLN A 423 15.59 24.02 -38.55
N VAL A 424 15.09 22.98 -39.20
CA VAL A 424 15.61 21.61 -39.07
C VAL A 424 16.92 21.46 -39.84
N ALA A 425 17.99 21.01 -39.18
CA ALA A 425 19.24 20.67 -39.86
C ALA A 425 19.02 19.47 -40.81
N PRO A 426 19.66 19.41 -41.99
CA PRO A 426 19.36 18.41 -43.02
C PRO A 426 19.60 16.94 -42.63
N ASP A 427 20.35 16.68 -41.55
CA ASP A 427 20.89 15.36 -41.21
C ASP A 427 20.42 14.80 -39.84
N ASP A 428 19.56 15.52 -39.09
CA ASP A 428 19.05 15.08 -37.79
C ASP A 428 17.56 14.70 -37.85
N ASN A 429 17.20 13.57 -37.22
CA ASN A 429 15.81 13.12 -37.15
C ASN A 429 15.01 14.01 -36.19
N ALA A 430 14.23 14.95 -36.74
CA ALA A 430 13.31 15.83 -36.01
C ALA A 430 12.28 15.10 -35.12
N GLN A 431 12.17 13.77 -35.21
CA GLN A 431 11.29 12.94 -34.38
C GLN A 431 11.91 12.48 -33.04
N MET A 432 13.16 12.85 -32.72
CA MET A 432 13.83 12.42 -31.47
C MET A 432 14.12 13.61 -30.53
N THR A 433 13.16 13.91 -29.65
CA THR A 433 13.22 14.98 -28.65
C THR A 433 13.00 14.45 -27.21
N LEU A 434 13.25 15.28 -26.19
CA LEU A 434 12.95 14.92 -24.80
C LEU A 434 11.45 14.74 -24.56
N ALA A 435 10.60 15.55 -25.19
CA ALA A 435 9.14 15.35 -25.17
C ALA A 435 8.75 13.98 -25.74
N THR A 436 9.27 13.61 -26.93
CA THR A 436 8.98 12.29 -27.50
C THR A 436 9.54 11.13 -26.66
N THR A 437 10.65 11.34 -25.95
CA THR A 437 11.26 10.30 -25.12
C THR A 437 10.55 10.14 -23.77
N ARG A 438 10.01 11.24 -23.25
CA ARG A 438 9.08 11.25 -22.12
C ARG A 438 7.83 10.43 -22.42
N ASP A 439 7.28 10.55 -23.63
CA ASP A 439 6.18 9.68 -24.12
C ASP A 439 6.56 8.20 -24.19
N GLN A 440 7.84 7.87 -24.15
CA GLN A 440 8.33 6.50 -24.14
C GLN A 440 8.71 6.01 -22.73
N SER A 441 8.71 6.88 -21.70
CA SER A 441 8.79 6.42 -20.30
C SER A 441 7.46 5.76 -19.94
N ASP A 442 7.33 4.49 -20.31
CA ASP A 442 6.12 3.68 -20.10
C ASP A 442 5.80 3.58 -18.61
N LEU A 443 4.53 3.80 -18.24
CA LEU A 443 4.10 3.79 -16.84
C LEU A 443 4.33 2.43 -16.19
N LYS A 444 4.36 1.32 -16.95
CA LYS A 444 4.64 -0.02 -16.40
C LYS A 444 5.99 -0.15 -15.67
N TYR A 445 6.89 0.80 -15.86
CA TYR A 445 8.18 0.86 -15.17
C TYR A 445 8.20 1.82 -13.98
N LEU A 446 7.05 2.36 -13.57
CA LEU A 446 6.96 3.19 -12.37
C LEU A 446 7.35 2.37 -11.14
N PRO A 447 8.36 2.79 -10.37
CA PRO A 447 8.70 2.18 -9.10
C PRO A 447 7.84 2.80 -7.98
N SER A 448 7.55 2.00 -6.96
CA SER A 448 7.17 2.55 -5.66
C SER A 448 8.41 3.16 -4.99
N VAL A 449 8.33 4.41 -4.56
CA VAL A 449 9.48 5.15 -4.01
C VAL A 449 9.18 5.84 -2.70
N ASP A 450 10.20 5.95 -1.87
CA ASP A 450 10.28 6.93 -0.80
C ASP A 450 11.26 8.01 -1.20
N VAL A 451 10.86 9.27 -1.08
CA VAL A 451 11.73 10.45 -1.21
C VAL A 451 11.79 11.13 0.16
N VAL A 452 12.96 11.12 0.78
CA VAL A 452 13.20 11.65 2.12
C VAL A 452 13.98 12.96 2.00
N ILE A 453 13.53 14.01 2.68
CA ILE A 453 14.22 15.29 2.82
C ILE A 453 14.61 15.46 4.28
N THR A 454 15.91 15.58 4.55
CA THR A 454 16.47 15.54 5.90
C THR A 454 17.66 16.49 6.05
N SER A 455 17.81 17.06 7.24
CA SER A 455 18.96 17.91 7.57
C SER A 455 20.25 17.10 7.80
N ASP A 456 20.14 15.76 7.88
CA ASP A 456 21.30 14.88 8.03
C ASP A 456 22.10 14.77 6.73
N LYS A 457 23.18 15.56 6.66
CA LYS A 457 24.10 15.63 5.52
C LYS A 457 24.77 14.30 5.18
N SER A 458 24.83 13.34 6.10
CA SER A 458 25.39 12.01 5.80
C SER A 458 24.54 11.25 4.78
N LYS A 459 23.23 11.48 4.77
CA LYS A 459 22.25 10.81 3.90
C LYS A 459 22.01 11.52 2.57
N TRP A 460 22.58 12.70 2.37
CA TRP A 460 22.35 13.52 1.17
C TRP A 460 22.78 12.83 -0.12
N THR A 461 22.07 13.15 -1.20
CA THR A 461 22.26 12.58 -2.53
C THR A 461 23.07 13.54 -3.37
N ARG A 462 24.21 13.06 -3.89
CA ARG A 462 25.00 13.78 -4.90
C ARG A 462 24.28 13.66 -6.24
N CYS A 463 23.96 14.78 -6.87
CA CYS A 463 23.18 14.77 -8.11
C CYS A 463 23.51 15.95 -9.04
N PRO A 464 23.20 15.82 -10.35
CA PRO A 464 23.25 16.93 -11.27
C PRO A 464 22.22 18.02 -10.95
N VAL A 465 22.61 19.28 -11.15
CA VAL A 465 21.72 20.44 -11.11
C VAL A 465 21.40 20.88 -12.54
N LEU A 466 20.12 21.01 -12.85
CA LEU A 466 19.63 21.22 -14.21
C LEU A 466 19.14 22.65 -14.39
N GLU A 467 19.37 23.22 -15.57
CA GLU A 467 18.75 24.48 -15.97
C GLU A 467 17.24 24.29 -16.19
N THR A 468 16.40 25.21 -15.70
CA THR A 468 14.94 25.17 -15.90
C THR A 468 14.36 26.40 -16.60
N GLN A 469 15.20 27.37 -16.94
CA GLN A 469 14.81 28.55 -17.70
C GLN A 469 14.34 28.20 -19.12
N ASP A 470 13.13 28.63 -19.46
CA ASP A 470 12.51 28.41 -20.77
C ASP A 470 13.23 29.17 -21.89
N ASN A 471 13.75 30.37 -21.59
CA ASN A 471 14.49 31.19 -22.53
C ASN A 471 16.00 30.98 -22.39
N PRO A 472 16.66 30.29 -23.34
CA PRO A 472 18.10 30.00 -23.23
C PRO A 472 19.00 31.24 -23.10
N SER A 473 18.56 32.43 -23.53
CA SER A 473 19.31 33.68 -23.34
C SER A 473 19.35 34.18 -21.91
N LEU A 474 18.43 33.72 -21.06
CA LEU A 474 18.36 34.05 -19.62
C LEU A 474 18.96 32.95 -18.74
N SER A 475 19.47 31.87 -19.35
CA SER A 475 20.18 30.79 -18.66
C SER A 475 21.50 31.27 -18.05
N TRP A 476 22.19 30.39 -17.33
CA TRP A 476 23.48 30.73 -16.70
C TRP A 476 24.61 31.08 -17.69
N ASP A 477 24.52 30.70 -18.97
CA ASP A 477 25.52 31.03 -20.01
C ASP A 477 25.10 32.25 -20.85
N GLN A 478 24.81 33.37 -20.19
CA GLN A 478 24.30 34.59 -20.85
C GLN A 478 25.25 35.15 -21.93
N SER A 479 26.57 34.94 -21.79
CA SER A 479 27.56 35.36 -22.79
C SER A 479 27.69 34.39 -23.97
N GLY A 480 27.15 33.18 -23.84
CA GLY A 480 27.32 32.10 -24.81
C GLY A 480 28.74 31.54 -24.88
N ASP A 481 29.61 31.90 -23.94
CA ASP A 481 31.03 31.53 -23.96
C ASP A 481 31.21 30.02 -23.74
N ILE A 482 30.40 29.42 -22.87
CA ILE A 482 30.45 27.98 -22.61
C ILE A 482 29.84 27.21 -23.79
N ASN A 483 28.77 27.72 -24.40
CA ASN A 483 28.23 27.15 -25.63
C ASN A 483 29.21 27.21 -26.80
N GLN A 484 29.95 28.31 -26.98
CA GLN A 484 31.01 28.42 -27.98
C GLN A 484 32.13 27.41 -27.70
N GLN A 485 32.53 27.28 -26.44
CA GLN A 485 33.52 26.30 -25.99
C GLN A 485 33.08 24.86 -26.28
N LEU A 486 31.80 24.56 -26.13
CA LEU A 486 31.20 23.25 -26.36
C LEU A 486 30.64 23.11 -27.80
N GLY A 487 30.99 24.02 -28.72
CA GLY A 487 30.31 24.29 -30.00
C GLY A 487 30.20 23.15 -31.04
N ASN A 488 30.83 21.98 -30.80
CA ASN A 488 30.63 20.77 -31.63
C ASN A 488 29.89 19.65 -30.89
N LYS A 489 29.67 19.81 -29.58
CA LYS A 489 29.07 18.79 -28.71
C LYS A 489 27.55 18.80 -28.79
N TYR A 490 26.97 19.98 -29.04
CA TYR A 490 25.53 20.28 -29.02
C TYR A 490 24.85 20.38 -30.41
N GLY A 491 25.58 20.10 -31.51
CA GLY A 491 25.08 20.16 -32.88
C GLY A 491 25.84 21.17 -33.75
N ASN A 492 26.14 20.82 -35.01
CA ASN A 492 26.99 21.60 -35.91
C ASN A 492 26.16 22.60 -36.75
N GLY A 493 26.61 23.86 -36.88
CA GLY A 493 26.18 24.74 -37.98
C GLY A 493 25.10 25.82 -37.71
N THR A 494 24.86 26.25 -36.48
CA THR A 494 24.04 27.47 -36.21
C THR A 494 24.86 28.57 -35.55
N THR A 495 24.52 29.82 -35.83
CA THR A 495 25.27 31.01 -35.38
C THR A 495 25.12 31.31 -33.88
N VAL A 496 24.28 30.59 -33.14
CA VAL A 496 24.08 30.76 -31.69
C VAL A 496 23.72 29.43 -31.02
N ALA A 497 24.70 28.65 -30.57
CA ALA A 497 24.45 27.53 -29.65
C ALA A 497 24.07 28.10 -28.27
N ARG A 498 22.97 27.64 -27.66
CA ARG A 498 22.50 28.12 -26.34
C ARG A 498 22.39 26.98 -25.33
N VAL A 499 22.51 27.27 -24.03
CA VAL A 499 22.32 26.27 -22.96
C VAL A 499 20.82 26.01 -22.83
N TYR A 500 20.43 24.74 -22.86
CA TYR A 500 19.02 24.36 -22.84
C TYR A 500 18.55 23.92 -21.46
N LYS A 501 17.25 24.12 -21.25
CA LYS A 501 16.48 23.52 -20.17
C LYS A 501 16.72 22.01 -20.08
N GLN A 502 16.74 21.49 -18.86
CA GLN A 502 17.10 20.11 -18.46
C GLN A 502 18.54 19.69 -18.74
N TYR A 503 19.42 20.60 -19.17
CA TYR A 503 20.85 20.29 -19.27
C TYR A 503 21.53 20.63 -17.94
N PRO A 504 22.56 19.87 -17.53
CA PRO A 504 23.37 20.22 -16.38
C PRO A 504 23.90 21.65 -16.47
N LYS A 505 23.83 22.37 -15.38
CA LYS A 505 24.41 23.71 -15.28
C LYS A 505 25.92 23.57 -15.17
N TRP A 506 26.70 23.87 -16.21
CA TRP A 506 28.18 23.78 -16.17
C TRP A 506 28.82 24.90 -15.35
N LYS A 507 28.33 25.12 -14.13
CA LYS A 507 28.91 25.93 -13.06
C LYS A 507 29.67 25.03 -12.10
N ALA A 508 30.59 25.61 -11.35
CA ALA A 508 31.40 24.88 -10.38
C ALA A 508 30.49 24.09 -9.43
N SER A 509 30.78 22.79 -9.29
CA SER A 509 30.05 21.94 -8.33
C SER A 509 30.26 22.44 -6.90
N ILE A 510 29.31 22.14 -6.01
CA ILE A 510 29.37 22.55 -4.60
C ILE A 510 29.59 21.37 -3.64
N ASP A 511 30.15 21.63 -2.46
CA ASP A 511 30.13 20.69 -1.33
C ASP A 511 28.79 20.73 -0.56
N LYS A 512 28.67 19.93 0.51
CA LYS A 512 27.46 19.88 1.36
C LYS A 512 27.25 21.14 2.21
N GLU A 513 28.20 22.08 2.19
CA GLU A 513 28.11 23.40 2.84
C GLU A 513 27.77 24.51 1.85
N GLY A 514 27.48 24.17 0.58
CA GLY A 514 27.18 25.15 -0.46
C GLY A 514 28.42 25.85 -1.02
N ARG A 515 29.63 25.36 -0.72
CA ARG A 515 30.87 26.01 -1.18
C ARG A 515 31.25 25.50 -2.56
N PRO A 516 31.45 26.37 -3.56
CA PRO A 516 31.82 25.95 -4.90
C PRO A 516 33.26 25.44 -4.95
N TYR A 517 33.52 24.54 -5.89
CA TYR A 517 34.88 24.11 -6.22
C TYR A 517 35.64 25.24 -6.90
N GLU A 518 36.67 25.75 -6.23
CA GLU A 518 37.51 26.82 -6.74
C GLU A 518 38.82 26.27 -7.33
N SER A 519 39.03 26.48 -8.62
CA SER A 519 40.30 26.19 -9.28
C SER A 519 40.51 27.09 -10.49
N ALA A 520 41.75 27.54 -10.68
CA ALA A 520 42.14 28.41 -11.78
C ALA A 520 42.22 27.68 -13.13
N THR A 521 42.27 26.34 -13.14
CA THR A 521 42.38 25.51 -14.36
C THR A 521 41.08 24.82 -14.73
N ASN A 522 40.14 24.73 -13.78
CA ASN A 522 38.87 24.10 -13.99
C ASN A 522 38.08 24.87 -15.06
N SER A 523 37.71 24.21 -16.16
CA SER A 523 36.79 24.78 -17.17
C SER A 523 35.89 23.67 -17.73
N PRO A 524 34.69 23.97 -18.28
CA PRO A 524 33.81 22.93 -18.83
C PRO A 524 34.45 22.06 -19.95
N ASN A 525 35.44 22.60 -20.67
CA ASN A 525 36.21 21.87 -21.69
C ASN A 525 37.46 21.16 -21.16
N ASN A 526 37.92 21.52 -19.98
CA ASN A 526 39.06 20.92 -19.29
C ASN A 526 38.71 20.83 -17.80
N PRO A 527 37.76 19.94 -17.43
CA PRO A 527 37.38 19.76 -16.05
C PRO A 527 38.57 19.18 -15.29
N ASP A 528 38.80 19.70 -14.08
CA ASP A 528 39.81 19.12 -13.21
C ASP A 528 39.42 17.67 -12.82
N THR A 529 40.41 16.88 -12.44
CA THR A 529 40.18 15.48 -12.05
C THR A 529 39.17 15.41 -10.89
N PRO A 530 38.10 14.61 -11.01
CA PRO A 530 37.14 14.41 -9.94
C PRO A 530 37.78 13.91 -8.65
N SER A 531 37.24 14.33 -7.51
CA SER A 531 37.55 13.73 -6.22
C SER A 531 36.71 12.47 -5.98
N ASN A 532 37.26 11.55 -5.19
CA ASN A 532 36.54 10.41 -4.64
C ASN A 532 36.12 10.62 -3.18
N ASP A 533 36.46 11.76 -2.56
CA ASP A 533 36.00 12.12 -1.22
C ASP A 533 34.61 12.80 -1.32
N PRO A 534 33.55 12.22 -0.73
CA PRO A 534 32.22 12.82 -0.72
C PRO A 534 32.11 14.19 -0.05
N ASN A 535 33.14 14.64 0.67
CA ASN A 535 33.16 15.97 1.28
C ASN A 535 33.73 17.05 0.36
N ASP A 536 34.39 16.66 -0.74
CA ASP A 536 34.96 17.61 -1.69
C ASP A 536 33.90 18.16 -2.65
N ALA A 537 33.99 19.46 -2.96
CA ALA A 537 33.08 20.11 -3.89
C ALA A 537 33.13 19.52 -5.32
N ASN A 538 34.27 18.97 -5.75
CA ASN A 538 34.44 18.27 -7.04
C ASN A 538 34.27 16.74 -6.95
N TYR A 539 33.65 16.21 -5.90
CA TYR A 539 33.26 14.79 -5.84
C TYR A 539 32.45 14.40 -7.09
N ILE A 540 32.85 13.32 -7.78
CA ILE A 540 32.32 12.82 -9.06
C ILE A 540 32.56 13.72 -10.28
N CYS A 541 32.32 15.03 -10.16
CA CYS A 541 32.55 15.99 -11.24
C CYS A 541 32.75 17.39 -10.65
N SER A 542 33.70 18.15 -11.21
CA SER A 542 34.00 19.54 -10.81
C SER A 542 32.99 20.58 -11.31
N TYR A 543 32.04 20.17 -12.14
CA TYR A 543 30.96 20.99 -12.68
C TYR A 543 29.60 20.31 -12.62
N GLY A 544 28.53 21.08 -12.51
CA GLY A 544 27.16 20.60 -12.72
C GLY A 544 26.57 19.79 -11.60
N MET A 545 27.26 19.65 -10.47
CA MET A 545 26.83 18.81 -9.37
C MET A 545 26.52 19.62 -8.11
N GLY A 546 25.38 19.29 -7.50
CA GLY A 546 24.94 19.80 -6.21
C GLY A 546 24.71 18.67 -5.22
N TRP A 547 24.03 18.98 -4.12
CA TRP A 547 23.57 17.98 -3.17
C TRP A 547 22.09 18.20 -2.90
N PHE A 548 21.28 17.20 -3.21
CA PHE A 548 19.89 17.16 -2.76
C PHE A 548 19.88 16.82 -1.26
N PRO A 549 19.18 17.59 -0.42
CA PRO A 549 19.20 17.42 1.04
C PRO A 549 18.33 16.24 1.49
N GLY A 550 18.69 15.05 1.03
CA GLY A 550 17.83 13.89 1.11
C GLY A 550 18.23 12.77 0.15
N TYR A 551 17.34 11.80 -0.02
CA TYR A 551 17.54 10.65 -0.91
C TYR A 551 16.23 10.07 -1.40
N ALA A 552 16.31 9.23 -2.43
CA ALA A 552 15.20 8.44 -2.94
C ALA A 552 15.58 6.95 -2.95
N ILE A 553 14.63 6.09 -2.59
CA ILE A 553 14.78 4.63 -2.64
C ILE A 553 13.60 3.99 -3.36
N ASP A 554 13.85 2.95 -4.14
CA ASP A 554 12.82 2.05 -4.66
C ASP A 554 12.55 0.96 -3.60
N VAL A 555 11.38 1.04 -2.97
CA VAL A 555 11.02 0.16 -1.85
C VAL A 555 10.72 -1.27 -2.30
N THR A 556 10.47 -1.52 -3.59
CA THR A 556 10.18 -2.87 -4.11
C THR A 556 11.46 -3.63 -4.45
N THR A 557 12.49 -2.92 -4.90
CA THR A 557 13.76 -3.52 -5.30
C THR A 557 14.88 -3.30 -4.29
N GLY A 558 14.68 -2.44 -3.28
CA GLY A 558 15.68 -2.14 -2.27
C GLY A 558 16.91 -1.48 -2.89
N GLU A 559 16.70 -0.43 -3.68
CA GLU A 559 17.77 0.28 -4.39
C GLU A 559 17.70 1.78 -4.07
N ARG A 560 18.85 2.41 -3.81
CA ARG A 560 18.97 3.86 -3.80
C ARG A 560 18.96 4.38 -5.23
N LEU A 561 18.22 5.45 -5.46
CA LEU A 561 17.93 5.98 -6.79
C LEU A 561 18.75 7.22 -7.13
N ASN A 562 19.07 7.37 -8.42
CA ASN A 562 19.63 8.60 -8.95
C ASN A 562 18.58 9.70 -8.95
N MET A 563 19.00 10.93 -8.66
CA MET A 563 18.15 12.11 -8.66
C MET A 563 18.80 13.22 -9.48
N ALA A 564 18.01 14.23 -9.85
CA ALA A 564 18.48 15.54 -10.28
C ALA A 564 17.50 16.60 -9.78
N PHE A 565 17.93 17.86 -9.66
CA PHE A 565 16.99 18.95 -9.36
C PHE A 565 17.23 20.16 -10.26
N GLY A 566 16.17 20.94 -10.44
CA GLY A 566 16.15 22.12 -11.29
C GLY A 566 16.54 23.41 -10.58
N GLU A 567 17.04 24.38 -11.34
CA GLU A 567 17.24 25.77 -10.92
C GLU A 567 17.07 26.69 -12.13
N ASP A 568 16.24 27.72 -12.01
CA ASP A 568 16.12 28.74 -13.06
C ASP A 568 17.16 29.85 -12.85
N SER A 569 18.17 29.89 -13.72
CA SER A 569 19.30 30.83 -13.58
C SER A 569 18.93 32.31 -13.57
N TRP A 570 17.75 32.67 -14.07
CA TRP A 570 17.24 34.04 -14.02
C TRP A 570 16.70 34.41 -12.62
N LEU A 571 16.20 33.41 -11.87
CA LEU A 571 15.57 33.57 -10.57
C LEU A 571 16.58 33.45 -9.43
N GLY A 572 17.70 34.18 -9.52
CA GLY A 572 18.79 34.09 -8.55
C GLY A 572 18.40 34.42 -7.09
N ASN A 573 17.47 35.35 -6.86
CA ASN A 573 16.94 35.63 -5.52
C ASN A 573 16.11 34.48 -4.94
N HIS A 574 15.66 33.56 -5.79
CA HIS A 574 14.85 32.40 -5.44
C HIS A 574 15.64 31.10 -5.64
N GLY A 575 16.94 31.10 -5.34
CA GLY A 575 17.79 29.89 -5.32
C GLY A 575 18.23 29.41 -6.71
N GLY A 576 17.84 30.11 -7.77
CA GLY A 576 18.03 29.61 -9.13
C GLY A 576 19.45 29.63 -9.68
N ASN A 577 20.48 30.04 -8.95
CA ASN A 577 21.83 30.24 -9.52
C ASN A 577 23.02 29.85 -8.63
N ASP A 578 22.78 29.06 -7.59
CA ASP A 578 23.75 28.74 -6.54
C ASP A 578 24.11 27.24 -6.43
N MET A 579 23.52 26.38 -7.29
CA MET A 579 23.72 24.92 -7.30
C MET A 579 23.17 24.20 -6.06
N MET A 580 22.33 24.85 -5.24
CA MET A 580 21.69 24.30 -4.06
C MET A 580 20.21 23.99 -4.30
N PHE A 581 19.69 22.95 -3.63
CA PHE A 581 18.26 22.76 -3.53
C PHE A 581 17.72 23.59 -2.35
N ASN A 582 17.26 24.80 -2.65
CA ASN A 582 16.78 25.79 -1.67
C ASN A 582 15.61 26.62 -2.27
N PRO A 583 14.48 25.98 -2.60
CA PRO A 583 13.34 26.71 -3.15
C PRO A 583 12.91 27.85 -2.23
N SER A 584 12.33 28.90 -2.81
CA SER A 584 11.66 29.94 -2.03
C SER A 584 10.20 29.54 -1.75
N ALA A 585 9.53 30.30 -0.87
CA ALA A 585 8.11 30.09 -0.57
C ALA A 585 7.15 30.80 -1.55
N SER A 586 7.68 31.54 -2.53
CA SER A 586 6.85 32.33 -3.42
C SER A 586 6.66 31.68 -4.78
N GLU A 587 5.39 31.60 -5.21
CA GLU A 587 5.01 31.14 -6.53
C GLU A 587 4.94 32.25 -7.57
N SER A 588 4.84 33.52 -7.15
CA SER A 588 4.71 34.66 -8.05
C SER A 588 5.37 35.93 -7.51
N LEU A 589 5.87 36.78 -8.41
CA LEU A 589 6.33 38.12 -8.06
C LEU A 589 5.13 39.06 -7.86
N GLY A 590 5.35 40.20 -7.20
CA GLY A 590 4.30 41.17 -6.84
C GLY A 590 3.50 41.79 -8.01
N PHE A 591 3.87 41.50 -9.27
CA PHE A 591 3.15 41.92 -10.48
C PHE A 591 2.52 40.75 -11.27
N GLY A 592 2.55 39.53 -10.74
CA GLY A 592 1.89 38.35 -11.32
C GLY A 592 2.79 37.41 -12.13
N ASP A 593 4.07 37.73 -12.32
CA ASP A 593 5.02 36.83 -12.99
C ASP A 593 5.21 35.55 -12.17
N TYR A 594 5.03 34.39 -12.80
CA TYR A 594 5.18 33.10 -12.14
C TYR A 594 6.65 32.73 -11.97
N ILE A 595 7.03 32.32 -10.76
CA ILE A 595 8.39 31.91 -10.41
C ILE A 595 8.46 30.50 -9.81
N GLY A 596 7.34 29.94 -9.35
CA GLY A 596 7.24 28.55 -8.88
C GLY A 596 8.32 28.16 -7.86
N GLY A 597 8.60 29.04 -6.89
CA GLY A 597 9.62 28.80 -5.87
C GLY A 597 11.06 28.73 -6.38
N GLY A 598 11.37 29.24 -7.58
CA GLY A 598 12.68 29.10 -8.22
C GLY A 598 12.78 27.92 -9.20
N LYS A 599 11.67 27.17 -9.38
CA LYS A 599 11.56 26.01 -10.28
C LYS A 599 12.49 24.86 -9.90
N HIS A 600 12.59 24.58 -8.59
CA HIS A 600 13.35 23.45 -8.04
C HIS A 600 12.61 22.11 -8.21
N PHE A 601 12.31 21.75 -9.46
CA PHE A 601 11.77 20.43 -9.78
C PHE A 601 12.71 19.34 -9.28
N ILE A 602 12.15 18.27 -8.70
CA ILE A 602 12.88 17.06 -8.34
C ILE A 602 12.62 16.03 -9.43
N TYR A 603 13.68 15.40 -9.95
CA TYR A 603 13.58 14.29 -10.90
C TYR A 603 14.15 13.03 -10.25
N VAL A 604 13.35 11.95 -10.19
CA VAL A 604 13.77 10.65 -9.65
C VAL A 604 13.91 9.65 -10.79
N PHE A 605 15.10 9.06 -10.91
CA PHE A 605 15.42 8.11 -11.97
C PHE A 605 15.44 6.69 -11.43
N ARG A 606 14.67 5.80 -12.07
CA ARG A 606 14.74 4.37 -11.78
C ARG A 606 16.04 3.79 -12.32
N ASN A 607 16.55 2.74 -11.68
CA ASN A 607 17.58 1.90 -12.29
C ASN A 607 16.96 1.18 -13.49
N SER A 608 17.26 1.63 -14.71
CA SER A 608 16.77 1.00 -15.94
C SER A 608 17.69 -0.10 -16.46
N ALA A 609 18.95 -0.14 -16.00
CA ALA A 609 19.92 -1.16 -16.42
C ALA A 609 19.47 -2.60 -16.05
N LYS A 610 18.58 -2.73 -15.06
CA LYS A 610 18.00 -4.01 -14.62
C LYS A 610 16.96 -4.62 -15.57
N TYR A 611 16.46 -3.89 -16.57
CA TYR A 611 15.46 -4.41 -17.52
C TYR A 611 16.11 -5.03 -18.77
N SER A 612 15.36 -5.88 -19.49
CA SER A 612 15.83 -6.48 -20.75
C SER A 612 16.12 -5.41 -21.82
N ALA A 613 17.07 -5.68 -22.73
CA ALA A 613 17.33 -4.75 -23.84
C ALA A 613 16.22 -4.74 -24.90
N THR A 614 15.35 -5.74 -24.92
CA THR A 614 14.17 -5.79 -25.80
C THR A 614 13.11 -4.78 -25.41
N ASP A 615 13.14 -4.34 -24.15
CA ASP A 615 12.07 -3.58 -23.51
C ASP A 615 12.30 -2.06 -23.58
N ASP A 616 13.50 -1.65 -24.01
CA ASP A 616 14.01 -0.28 -24.11
C ASP A 616 13.58 0.63 -22.95
N ALA A 617 13.69 0.15 -21.70
CA ALA A 617 13.20 0.85 -20.50
C ALA A 617 14.01 2.12 -20.10
N GLY A 618 14.92 2.59 -20.95
CA GLY A 618 15.91 3.63 -20.67
C GLY A 618 17.30 3.07 -20.36
N SER A 619 18.19 3.87 -19.80
CA SER A 619 19.58 3.47 -19.56
C SER A 619 20.23 3.96 -18.26
N MET A 620 19.51 4.67 -17.39
CA MET A 620 20.06 5.05 -16.09
C MET A 620 20.44 3.81 -15.27
N VAL A 621 21.56 3.89 -14.56
CA VAL A 621 22.08 2.84 -13.67
C VAL A 621 21.58 3.03 -12.23
N GLY A 622 21.90 2.09 -11.34
CA GLY A 622 21.76 2.27 -9.89
C GLY A 622 22.53 3.50 -9.40
N TYR A 623 22.20 4.03 -8.22
CA TYR A 623 22.80 5.27 -7.73
C TYR A 623 24.34 5.21 -7.69
N ASP A 624 24.96 6.17 -8.37
CA ASP A 624 26.42 6.26 -8.56
C ASP A 624 26.94 7.69 -8.28
N GLY A 625 26.16 8.48 -7.54
CA GLY A 625 26.43 9.90 -7.31
C GLY A 625 26.27 10.78 -8.56
N GLY A 626 25.55 10.31 -9.58
CA GLY A 626 25.35 11.02 -10.85
C GLY A 626 26.51 10.90 -11.83
N ALA A 627 27.44 9.97 -11.61
CA ALA A 627 28.61 9.77 -12.46
C ALA A 627 28.21 9.39 -13.89
N TYR A 628 27.30 8.44 -14.05
CA TYR A 628 26.76 8.02 -15.35
C TYR A 628 26.10 9.19 -16.08
N PHE A 629 25.31 10.00 -15.35
CA PHE A 629 24.65 11.17 -15.92
C PHE A 629 25.67 12.13 -16.51
N MET A 630 26.68 12.52 -15.72
CA MET A 630 27.72 13.44 -16.17
C MET A 630 28.58 12.83 -17.28
N GLU A 631 28.91 11.54 -17.20
CA GLU A 631 29.66 10.83 -18.24
C GLU A 631 28.95 10.94 -19.60
N LYS A 632 27.63 10.73 -19.66
CA LYS A 632 26.87 10.85 -20.92
C LYS A 632 26.91 12.27 -21.46
N PHE A 633 26.64 13.27 -20.62
CA PHE A 633 26.72 14.69 -21.01
C PHE A 633 28.14 15.16 -21.35
N GLN A 634 29.18 14.41 -20.95
CA GLN A 634 30.57 14.72 -21.28
C GLN A 634 31.04 14.17 -22.63
N LYS A 635 30.30 13.27 -23.27
CA LYS A 635 30.66 12.69 -24.57
C LYS A 635 30.63 13.69 -25.73
N THR A 636 31.48 13.47 -26.74
CA THR A 636 31.52 14.27 -27.97
C THR A 636 30.19 14.27 -28.73
N SER A 637 29.46 13.16 -28.70
CA SER A 637 28.06 13.06 -29.13
C SER A 637 27.27 12.40 -28.01
N PHE A 638 26.32 13.15 -27.42
CA PHE A 638 25.63 12.74 -26.21
C PHE A 638 24.11 12.63 -26.37
N ARG A 639 23.51 13.24 -27.41
CA ARG A 639 22.05 13.34 -27.53
C ARG A 639 21.33 11.98 -27.47
N PRO A 640 21.74 10.93 -28.21
CA PRO A 640 21.08 9.62 -28.11
C PRO A 640 21.17 9.00 -26.71
N ASP A 641 22.32 9.10 -26.06
CA ASP A 641 22.53 8.59 -24.70
C ASP A 641 21.71 9.38 -23.67
N MET A 642 21.63 10.70 -23.84
CA MET A 642 20.85 11.60 -22.98
C MET A 642 19.35 11.30 -23.07
N LEU A 643 18.81 11.16 -24.29
CA LEU A 643 17.39 10.80 -24.47
C LEU A 643 17.10 9.46 -23.80
N LYS A 644 17.92 8.44 -24.06
CA LYS A 644 17.75 7.11 -23.47
C LYS A 644 17.85 7.13 -21.94
N MET A 645 18.71 7.97 -21.37
CA MET A 645 18.82 8.14 -19.94
C MET A 645 17.58 8.81 -19.33
N TRP A 646 17.05 9.87 -19.97
CA TRP A 646 15.84 10.56 -19.50
C TRP A 646 14.58 9.70 -19.56
N LYS A 647 14.55 8.70 -20.45
CA LYS A 647 13.51 7.65 -20.46
C LYS A 647 13.42 6.90 -19.13
N SER A 648 14.48 6.89 -18.32
CA SER A 648 14.51 6.31 -16.97
C SER A 648 13.94 7.22 -15.88
N CYS A 649 13.63 8.48 -16.18
CA CYS A 649 12.95 9.35 -15.21
C CYS A 649 11.56 8.79 -14.95
N ALA A 650 11.25 8.55 -13.67
CA ALA A 650 10.04 7.90 -13.23
C ALA A 650 9.06 8.90 -12.61
N TRP A 651 9.54 9.68 -11.64
CA TRP A 651 8.73 10.63 -10.87
C TRP A 651 9.31 12.03 -10.96
N VAL A 652 8.43 13.03 -10.96
CA VAL A 652 8.77 14.45 -10.85
C VAL A 652 7.99 15.05 -9.70
N GLY A 653 8.65 15.83 -8.86
CA GLY A 653 8.02 16.61 -7.80
C GLY A 653 8.24 18.11 -8.02
N TYR A 654 7.26 18.93 -7.62
CA TYR A 654 7.34 20.39 -7.67
C TYR A 654 7.25 21.04 -6.27
N PRO A 655 8.22 20.77 -5.37
CA PRO A 655 8.20 21.30 -4.02
C PRO A 655 8.56 22.79 -3.95
N ILE A 656 7.95 23.48 -2.99
CA ILE A 656 8.30 24.84 -2.57
C ILE A 656 8.27 24.93 -1.05
N LEU A 657 8.84 25.99 -0.46
CA LEU A 657 8.71 26.20 0.98
C LEU A 657 7.29 26.66 1.33
N ASN A 658 6.79 26.21 2.48
CA ASN A 658 5.51 26.68 2.99
C ASN A 658 5.66 28.11 3.54
N GLY A 659 5.12 29.07 2.81
CA GLY A 659 5.16 30.49 3.19
C GLY A 659 4.36 30.85 4.45
N GLU A 660 3.40 30.01 4.87
CA GLU A 660 2.71 30.19 6.16
C GLU A 660 3.60 29.78 7.33
N TYR A 661 4.47 28.78 7.13
CA TYR A 661 5.39 28.29 8.15
C TYR A 661 6.66 29.13 8.24
N ALA A 662 7.27 29.46 7.10
CA ALA A 662 8.52 30.22 7.00
C ALA A 662 8.36 31.45 6.09
N PRO A 663 7.60 32.48 6.52
CA PRO A 663 7.31 33.67 5.72
C PRO A 663 8.57 34.47 5.35
N GLU A 664 9.67 34.31 6.08
CA GLU A 664 10.96 34.91 5.75
C GLU A 664 11.50 34.51 4.38
N TYR A 665 11.12 33.32 3.87
CA TYR A 665 11.58 32.83 2.58
C TYR A 665 10.65 33.15 1.40
N TYR A 666 9.68 34.06 1.61
CA TYR A 666 8.76 34.48 0.56
C TYR A 666 9.45 35.38 -0.49
N SER A 667 10.28 36.32 -0.05
CA SER A 667 10.95 37.24 -0.97
C SER A 667 12.26 36.70 -1.53
N GLU A 668 12.95 35.85 -0.75
CA GLU A 668 14.29 35.36 -1.07
C GLU A 668 14.43 33.91 -0.57
N SER A 669 15.19 33.09 -1.30
CA SER A 669 15.50 31.71 -0.89
C SER A 669 16.45 31.66 0.31
N PRO A 670 16.45 30.55 1.07
CA PRO A 670 17.49 30.28 2.06
C PRO A 670 18.88 30.31 1.43
N THR A 671 19.84 30.96 2.09
CA THR A 671 21.22 31.08 1.59
C THR A 671 22.14 29.92 2.00
N ASP A 672 21.62 28.98 2.77
CA ASP A 672 22.34 27.79 3.20
C ASP A 672 21.53 26.53 2.87
N PRO A 673 22.19 25.36 2.74
CA PRO A 673 21.57 24.19 2.14
C PRO A 673 20.68 23.38 3.08
N SER A 674 20.48 23.78 4.36
CA SER A 674 19.76 22.92 5.32
C SER A 674 18.94 23.60 6.41
N SER A 675 19.17 24.88 6.72
CA SER A 675 18.57 25.53 7.90
C SER A 675 17.05 25.64 7.84
N PHE A 676 16.49 25.65 6.63
CA PHE A 676 15.05 25.70 6.38
C PHE A 676 14.34 24.36 6.64
N ILE A 677 15.10 23.25 6.79
CA ILE A 677 14.57 21.92 7.05
C ILE A 677 14.27 21.79 8.56
N ALA A 678 13.03 22.07 8.95
CA ALA A 678 12.64 22.11 10.36
C ALA A 678 12.38 20.72 10.98
N THR A 679 12.06 19.74 10.16
CA THR A 679 11.88 18.32 10.50
C THR A 679 12.03 17.47 9.24
N GLU A 680 12.31 16.17 9.37
CA GLU A 680 12.38 15.26 8.22
C GLU A 680 11.00 15.14 7.56
N VAL A 681 11.01 15.14 6.22
CA VAL A 681 9.84 14.94 5.38
C VAL A 681 10.02 13.69 4.53
N ARG A 682 9.00 12.85 4.46
CA ARG A 682 8.96 11.65 3.63
C ARG A 682 7.79 11.70 2.68
N VAL A 683 8.06 11.69 1.38
CA VAL A 683 7.05 11.47 0.34
C VAL A 683 7.06 9.98 0.01
N LYS A 684 5.90 9.33 0.15
CA LYS A 684 5.70 7.92 -0.23
C LYS A 684 4.83 7.87 -1.46
N LEU A 685 5.31 7.23 -2.51
CA LEU A 685 4.57 6.95 -3.75
C LEU A 685 4.52 5.43 -3.92
N ARG A 686 3.32 4.85 -3.99
CA ARG A 686 3.11 3.40 -4.09
C ARG A 686 2.27 3.07 -5.31
N VAL A 687 2.81 2.20 -6.14
CA VAL A 687 2.13 1.64 -7.30
C VAL A 687 2.17 0.13 -7.24
N ALA A 688 1.15 -0.51 -7.81
CA ALA A 688 1.13 -1.95 -8.00
C ALA A 688 2.19 -2.34 -9.02
N SER A 689 2.89 -3.46 -8.76
CA SER A 689 3.89 -3.97 -9.69
C SER A 689 3.89 -5.50 -9.74
N LYS A 690 4.00 -6.03 -10.96
CA LYS A 690 3.97 -7.47 -11.19
C LYS A 690 5.16 -8.16 -10.55
N TYR A 691 4.97 -9.41 -10.12
CA TYR A 691 6.08 -10.22 -9.67
C TYR A 691 7.03 -10.53 -10.83
N GLN A 692 8.33 -10.37 -10.59
CA GLN A 692 9.36 -10.59 -11.59
C GLN A 692 10.60 -11.22 -10.98
N HIS A 693 11.39 -11.86 -11.84
CA HIS A 693 12.71 -12.29 -11.47
C HIS A 693 13.60 -11.09 -11.11
N MET A 694 14.48 -11.28 -10.13
CA MET A 694 15.51 -10.30 -9.79
C MET A 694 16.71 -11.00 -9.16
N ASN A 695 17.89 -10.71 -9.72
CA ASN A 695 19.14 -11.24 -9.22
C ASN A 695 19.59 -10.48 -7.95
N THR A 696 19.83 -11.22 -6.88
CA THR A 696 20.31 -10.72 -5.57
C THR A 696 21.68 -11.30 -5.19
N TYR A 697 22.43 -11.76 -6.19
CA TYR A 697 23.72 -12.42 -6.04
C TYR A 697 24.77 -11.56 -5.33
N ASP A 698 25.43 -12.17 -4.37
CA ASP A 698 26.45 -11.59 -3.49
C ASP A 698 27.48 -12.70 -3.22
N SER A 699 28.56 -12.71 -4.00
CA SER A 699 29.56 -13.79 -4.01
C SER A 699 30.64 -13.64 -2.95
N ASP A 700 30.88 -12.41 -2.49
CA ASP A 700 31.86 -12.12 -1.44
C ASP A 700 31.24 -12.05 -0.04
N GLY A 701 29.90 -12.05 0.05
CA GLY A 701 29.13 -12.13 1.29
C GLY A 701 29.16 -10.84 2.08
N ASP A 702 29.37 -9.70 1.42
CA ASP A 702 29.45 -8.39 2.06
C ASP A 702 28.07 -7.76 2.34
N GLY A 703 26.99 -8.41 1.91
CA GLY A 703 25.61 -7.95 2.05
C GLY A 703 25.15 -7.08 0.87
N VAL A 704 25.96 -6.92 -0.17
CA VAL A 704 25.72 -6.04 -1.31
C VAL A 704 25.68 -6.87 -2.61
N ARG A 705 24.82 -6.48 -3.55
CA ARG A 705 24.69 -7.22 -4.82
C ARG A 705 25.87 -6.96 -5.76
N ASP A 706 26.63 -7.99 -6.13
CA ASP A 706 27.81 -7.88 -7.00
C ASP A 706 27.53 -7.36 -8.42
N ASN A 707 26.32 -7.63 -8.90
CA ASN A 707 25.94 -7.42 -10.30
C ASN A 707 24.92 -6.27 -10.44
N GLY A 708 24.99 -5.23 -9.59
CA GLY A 708 24.06 -4.08 -9.50
C GLY A 708 23.80 -3.24 -10.78
N ILE A 709 24.26 -3.72 -11.94
CA ILE A 709 24.16 -3.11 -13.27
C ILE A 709 23.80 -4.11 -14.39
N ASP A 710 23.84 -5.42 -14.12
CA ASP A 710 23.63 -6.45 -15.13
C ASP A 710 22.18 -6.94 -15.15
N LYS A 711 21.67 -7.19 -16.37
CA LYS A 711 20.44 -7.97 -16.57
C LYS A 711 20.55 -9.29 -15.79
N PRO A 712 19.46 -9.79 -15.18
CA PRO A 712 19.47 -11.08 -14.53
C PRO A 712 19.89 -12.15 -15.55
N ASN A 713 21.14 -12.59 -15.47
CA ASN A 713 21.60 -13.74 -16.22
C ASN A 713 21.08 -14.97 -15.48
N SER A 714 20.02 -15.58 -15.99
CA SER A 714 19.44 -16.83 -15.47
C SER A 714 20.43 -18.01 -15.46
N ASN A 715 21.61 -17.87 -16.09
CA ASN A 715 22.62 -18.91 -16.18
C ASN A 715 23.80 -18.77 -15.18
N LYS A 716 23.77 -17.83 -14.22
CA LYS A 716 24.72 -17.86 -13.08
C LYS A 716 24.15 -18.81 -12.01
N GLY A 717 24.81 -19.95 -11.79
CA GLY A 717 24.28 -21.12 -11.07
C GLY A 717 24.18 -21.04 -9.54
N GLU A 718 23.78 -19.90 -8.98
CA GLU A 718 23.74 -19.66 -7.53
C GLU A 718 22.44 -18.98 -7.06
N SER A 719 21.32 -19.12 -7.79
CA SER A 719 19.98 -18.74 -7.31
C SER A 719 19.39 -19.80 -6.39
N GLU A 720 18.68 -19.40 -5.34
CA GLU A 720 17.87 -20.29 -4.51
C GLU A 720 16.57 -20.70 -5.24
N ASN A 721 15.86 -19.75 -5.87
CA ASN A 721 14.55 -19.93 -6.50
C ASN A 721 14.54 -19.51 -7.98
N SER A 722 15.61 -19.79 -8.73
CA SER A 722 15.73 -19.34 -10.13
C SER A 722 15.55 -17.82 -10.29
N TRP A 723 15.84 -17.04 -9.23
CA TRP A 723 15.59 -15.60 -9.12
C TRP A 723 14.11 -15.19 -9.06
N ASN A 724 13.18 -16.14 -9.03
CA ASN A 724 11.76 -15.90 -8.77
C ASN A 724 11.57 -15.41 -7.32
N PRO A 725 10.45 -14.74 -7.01
CA PRO A 725 10.22 -14.23 -5.66
C PRO A 725 10.38 -15.29 -4.58
N LEU A 726 11.27 -15.01 -3.63
CA LEU A 726 11.54 -15.82 -2.46
C LEU A 726 11.61 -14.90 -1.25
N TYR A 727 10.84 -15.23 -0.24
CA TYR A 727 10.73 -14.45 0.99
C TYR A 727 10.97 -15.33 2.22
N GLU A 728 11.44 -14.73 3.29
CA GLU A 728 11.58 -15.39 4.58
C GLU A 728 11.00 -14.55 5.71
N PHE A 729 10.56 -15.20 6.78
CA PHE A 729 10.14 -14.55 8.01
C PHE A 729 10.28 -15.52 9.19
N SER A 730 10.29 -14.99 10.41
CA SER A 730 10.26 -15.80 11.62
C SER A 730 9.00 -15.50 12.43
N THR A 731 8.52 -16.48 13.16
CA THR A 731 7.41 -16.30 14.12
C THR A 731 7.84 -16.52 15.57
N ASN A 732 9.14 -16.68 15.80
CA ASN A 732 9.70 -17.04 17.11
C ASN A 732 9.37 -16.01 18.20
N ASP A 733 9.30 -14.74 17.82
CA ASP A 733 9.02 -13.56 18.66
C ASP A 733 7.53 -13.21 18.78
N ILE A 734 6.68 -13.76 17.92
CA ILE A 734 5.24 -13.45 17.87
C ILE A 734 4.34 -14.64 18.26
N ALA A 735 4.90 -15.84 18.41
CA ALA A 735 4.15 -17.01 18.86
C ALA A 735 3.70 -16.90 20.33
N ALA A 736 2.48 -17.35 20.63
CA ALA A 736 1.95 -17.33 21.99
C ALA A 736 2.74 -18.25 22.93
N ILE A 737 3.06 -17.73 24.12
CA ILE A 737 3.71 -18.50 25.18
C ILE A 737 2.64 -19.13 26.08
N LYS A 738 2.69 -20.45 26.26
CA LYS A 738 1.77 -21.22 27.12
C LYS A 738 2.51 -21.73 28.36
N ASN A 739 1.77 -22.14 29.39
CA ASN A 739 2.31 -22.60 30.68
C ASN A 739 3.26 -21.58 31.34
N SER A 740 2.97 -20.29 31.20
CA SER A 740 3.77 -19.24 31.85
C SER A 740 3.31 -19.07 33.30
N ASP A 741 4.17 -19.43 34.25
CA ASP A 741 3.90 -19.25 35.69
C ASP A 741 3.50 -17.81 36.02
N THR A 742 4.20 -16.83 35.45
CA THR A 742 3.91 -15.40 35.64
C THR A 742 2.52 -15.02 35.11
N ALA A 743 2.13 -15.54 33.94
CA ALA A 743 0.80 -15.30 33.38
C ALA A 743 -0.28 -15.99 34.22
N ALA A 744 -0.04 -17.22 34.69
CA ALA A 744 -0.96 -17.95 35.56
C ALA A 744 -1.19 -17.25 36.90
N LEU A 745 -0.12 -16.74 37.51
CA LEU A 745 -0.17 -15.92 38.74
C LEU A 745 -0.97 -14.64 38.50
N SER A 746 -0.70 -13.93 37.41
CA SER A 746 -1.44 -12.71 37.05
C SER A 746 -2.91 -12.98 36.74
N ALA A 747 -3.22 -14.14 36.14
CA ALA A 747 -4.59 -14.57 35.87
C ALA A 747 -5.40 -14.76 37.17
N CYS A 748 -4.76 -15.09 38.29
CA CYS A 748 -5.43 -15.15 39.59
C CYS A 748 -6.02 -13.80 40.03
N ASP A 749 -5.39 -12.69 39.68
CA ASP A 749 -5.85 -11.35 40.06
C ASP A 749 -7.16 -10.95 39.36
N ILE A 750 -7.39 -11.49 38.17
CA ILE A 750 -8.60 -11.23 37.37
C ILE A 750 -9.73 -12.25 37.57
N LEU A 751 -9.52 -13.32 38.36
CA LEU A 751 -10.58 -14.25 38.78
C LEU A 751 -11.75 -13.47 39.38
N ASN A 752 -12.96 -13.70 38.88
CA ASN A 752 -14.12 -12.91 39.28
C ASN A 752 -15.43 -13.71 39.22
N VAL A 753 -16.51 -13.11 39.71
CA VAL A 753 -17.89 -13.61 39.62
C VAL A 753 -18.78 -12.51 39.06
N VAL A 754 -19.60 -12.84 38.06
CA VAL A 754 -20.42 -11.87 37.32
C VAL A 754 -21.85 -12.38 37.08
N PRO A 755 -22.87 -11.51 37.11
CA PRO A 755 -22.80 -10.14 37.61
C PRO A 755 -22.60 -10.13 39.14
N ASN A 756 -21.92 -9.10 39.63
CA ASN A 756 -21.74 -8.88 41.07
C ASN A 756 -21.90 -7.38 41.37
N PRO A 757 -23.00 -6.95 42.01
CA PRO A 757 -24.09 -7.77 42.54
C PRO A 757 -25.01 -8.35 41.44
N TYR A 758 -25.67 -9.47 41.74
CA TYR A 758 -26.79 -9.99 40.94
C TYR A 758 -28.11 -9.41 41.45
N TYR A 759 -28.86 -8.73 40.58
CA TYR A 759 -30.15 -8.13 40.92
C TYR A 759 -31.27 -8.71 40.06
N ALA A 760 -31.72 -9.93 40.38
CA ALA A 760 -32.85 -10.61 39.75
C ALA A 760 -32.79 -10.85 38.23
N TYR A 761 -31.72 -10.40 37.55
CA TYR A 761 -31.50 -10.52 36.12
C TYR A 761 -30.00 -10.52 35.81
N SER A 762 -29.63 -11.19 34.72
CA SER A 762 -28.27 -11.24 34.20
C SER A 762 -28.27 -11.18 32.67
N ASN A 763 -27.31 -10.46 32.09
CA ASN A 763 -27.10 -10.41 30.63
C ASN A 763 -26.69 -11.77 30.02
N TYR A 764 -26.47 -12.79 30.87
CA TYR A 764 -26.15 -14.16 30.47
C TYR A 764 -27.38 -15.07 30.39
N GLU A 765 -28.58 -14.57 30.76
CA GLU A 765 -29.85 -15.29 30.72
C GLU A 765 -30.55 -15.05 29.36
N PHE A 766 -31.03 -16.12 28.71
CA PHE A 766 -31.82 -16.02 27.47
C PHE A 766 -33.33 -16.03 27.74
N ASP A 767 -33.76 -16.65 28.84
CA ASP A 767 -35.16 -16.76 29.25
C ASP A 767 -35.36 -16.20 30.67
N LYS A 768 -36.56 -15.69 30.95
CA LYS A 768 -37.01 -15.20 32.25
C LYS A 768 -37.10 -16.30 33.32
N LEU A 769 -37.01 -17.58 32.95
CA LEU A 769 -37.02 -18.71 33.88
C LEU A 769 -35.61 -19.14 34.32
N GLU A 770 -34.57 -18.69 33.61
CA GLU A 770 -33.19 -19.03 33.94
C GLU A 770 -32.61 -18.00 34.92
N ASN A 771 -31.80 -18.47 35.87
CA ASN A 771 -30.97 -17.61 36.71
C ASN A 771 -29.53 -18.07 36.56
N VAL A 772 -28.64 -17.21 36.04
CA VAL A 772 -27.25 -17.59 35.75
C VAL A 772 -26.27 -16.55 36.28
N VAL A 773 -25.38 -17.03 37.15
CA VAL A 773 -24.17 -16.32 37.58
C VAL A 773 -22.96 -17.09 37.09
N LYS A 774 -21.99 -16.38 36.52
CA LYS A 774 -20.76 -16.98 36.00
C LYS A 774 -19.59 -16.68 36.93
N ILE A 775 -18.84 -17.71 37.26
CA ILE A 775 -17.50 -17.58 37.86
C ILE A 775 -16.52 -17.63 36.71
N VAL A 776 -15.74 -16.57 36.52
CA VAL A 776 -15.09 -16.25 35.25
C VAL A 776 -13.58 -16.08 35.38
N ASN A 777 -12.90 -16.16 34.24
CA ASN A 777 -11.45 -16.10 34.08
C ASN A 777 -10.74 -17.25 34.81
N LEU A 778 -11.41 -18.40 34.90
CA LEU A 778 -10.91 -19.59 35.57
C LEU A 778 -9.87 -20.30 34.70
N PRO A 779 -8.75 -20.77 35.27
CA PRO A 779 -7.81 -21.61 34.57
C PRO A 779 -8.40 -23.00 34.28
N ASP A 780 -7.73 -23.79 33.45
CA ASP A 780 -8.22 -25.08 32.98
C ASP A 780 -8.59 -26.04 34.12
N ILE A 781 -7.77 -26.07 35.18
CA ILE A 781 -7.96 -26.92 36.37
C ILE A 781 -8.12 -26.06 37.62
N CYS A 782 -9.27 -26.15 38.28
CA CYS A 782 -9.50 -25.52 39.58
C CYS A 782 -10.66 -26.16 40.36
N THR A 783 -10.72 -25.89 41.66
CA THR A 783 -11.88 -26.21 42.50
C THR A 783 -12.54 -24.92 42.95
N VAL A 784 -13.86 -24.84 42.81
CA VAL A 784 -14.67 -23.72 43.29
C VAL A 784 -15.62 -24.22 44.37
N ASN A 785 -15.55 -23.63 45.56
CA ASN A 785 -16.45 -23.92 46.68
C ASN A 785 -17.22 -22.66 47.08
N ILE A 786 -18.55 -22.77 47.14
CA ILE A 786 -19.44 -21.66 47.49
C ILE A 786 -19.94 -21.88 48.92
N TYR A 787 -19.80 -20.86 49.77
CA TYR A 787 -20.19 -20.89 51.17
C TYR A 787 -21.14 -19.74 51.51
N THR A 788 -21.97 -19.94 52.53
CA THR A 788 -22.61 -18.84 53.24
C THR A 788 -21.58 -18.05 54.06
N VAL A 789 -21.92 -16.83 54.49
CA VAL A 789 -21.08 -16.05 55.43
C VAL A 789 -20.83 -16.75 56.77
N SER A 790 -21.67 -17.73 57.15
CA SER A 790 -21.48 -18.57 58.34
C SER A 790 -20.56 -19.79 58.10
N GLY A 791 -20.02 -19.96 56.89
CA GLY A 791 -19.12 -21.05 56.53
C GLY A 791 -19.80 -22.36 56.11
N THR A 792 -21.11 -22.35 55.89
CA THR A 792 -21.83 -23.54 55.42
C THR A 792 -21.62 -23.73 53.92
N LEU A 793 -21.18 -24.92 53.50
CA LEU A 793 -20.99 -25.24 52.08
C LEU A 793 -22.34 -25.31 51.35
N VAL A 794 -22.46 -24.54 50.29
CA VAL A 794 -23.66 -24.44 49.44
C VAL A 794 -23.54 -25.35 48.23
N ARG A 795 -22.41 -25.26 47.51
CA ARG A 795 -22.13 -26.04 46.30
C ARG A 795 -20.62 -26.09 46.05
N SER A 796 -20.18 -27.12 45.35
CA SER A 796 -18.78 -27.30 44.93
C SER A 796 -18.73 -27.69 43.45
N TYR A 797 -17.71 -27.21 42.75
CA TYR A 797 -17.41 -27.53 41.37
C TYR A 797 -15.95 -27.92 41.24
N ASN A 798 -15.69 -29.04 40.57
CA ASN A 798 -14.36 -29.42 40.12
C ASN A 798 -14.30 -29.19 38.61
N LYS A 799 -13.39 -28.32 38.20
CA LYS A 799 -13.20 -27.94 36.79
C LYS A 799 -11.92 -28.57 36.29
N ASP A 800 -12.05 -29.25 35.17
CA ASP A 800 -10.97 -29.83 34.38
C ASP A 800 -11.40 -29.72 32.91
N SER A 801 -11.40 -28.48 32.41
CA SER A 801 -11.88 -28.15 31.07
C SER A 801 -11.28 -26.83 30.60
N PRO A 802 -11.12 -26.60 29.28
CA PRO A 802 -10.55 -25.36 28.75
C PRO A 802 -11.51 -24.16 28.81
N VAL A 803 -12.79 -24.36 29.13
CA VAL A 803 -13.78 -23.27 29.22
C VAL A 803 -13.39 -22.37 30.39
N THR A 804 -13.16 -21.08 30.19
CA THR A 804 -12.65 -20.18 31.26
C THR A 804 -13.73 -19.68 32.23
N SER A 805 -14.86 -20.38 32.34
CA SER A 805 -15.96 -20.06 33.26
C SER A 805 -16.75 -21.27 33.75
N ILE A 806 -17.49 -21.08 34.84
CA ILE A 806 -18.47 -22.03 35.40
C ILE A 806 -19.79 -21.29 35.60
N ASP A 807 -20.89 -21.94 35.20
CA ASP A 807 -22.25 -21.43 35.38
C ASP A 807 -22.85 -21.96 36.69
N TRP A 808 -23.27 -21.03 37.54
CA TRP A 808 -24.02 -21.30 38.75
C TRP A 808 -25.47 -20.86 38.57
N ASP A 809 -26.36 -21.85 38.62
CA ASP A 809 -27.82 -21.75 38.51
C ASP A 809 -28.51 -21.18 39.78
N LEU A 810 -27.73 -20.63 40.72
CA LEU A 810 -28.17 -20.17 42.04
C LEU A 810 -28.88 -21.25 42.89
N LYS A 811 -28.54 -22.53 42.68
CA LYS A 811 -29.02 -23.64 43.52
C LYS A 811 -27.88 -24.23 44.36
N ASN A 812 -28.24 -24.79 45.50
CA ASN A 812 -27.34 -25.56 46.34
C ASN A 812 -27.09 -26.98 45.77
N TYR A 813 -26.29 -27.78 46.46
CA TYR A 813 -25.97 -29.17 46.09
C TYR A 813 -27.20 -30.09 45.97
N ALA A 814 -28.34 -29.74 46.60
CA ALA A 814 -29.59 -30.48 46.54
C ALA A 814 -30.53 -29.99 45.43
N GLY A 815 -30.10 -29.05 44.58
CA GLY A 815 -30.91 -28.47 43.51
C GLY A 815 -31.96 -27.46 44.01
N ILE A 816 -31.85 -26.98 45.24
CA ILE A 816 -32.78 -26.03 45.84
C ILE A 816 -32.24 -24.61 45.65
N PRO A 817 -33.06 -23.64 45.17
CA PRO A 817 -32.65 -22.25 45.07
C PRO A 817 -32.14 -21.71 46.41
N ILE A 818 -31.06 -20.93 46.35
CA ILE A 818 -30.52 -20.27 47.54
C ILE A 818 -31.36 -19.03 47.92
N SER A 819 -31.09 -18.45 49.10
CA SER A 819 -31.72 -17.21 49.56
C SER A 819 -30.93 -15.97 49.07
N SER A 820 -31.60 -14.83 48.95
CA SER A 820 -30.90 -13.55 48.75
C SER A 820 -29.92 -13.27 49.89
N GLY A 821 -28.72 -12.80 49.57
CA GLY A 821 -27.68 -12.53 50.56
C GLY A 821 -26.25 -12.54 50.01
N VAL A 822 -25.30 -12.50 50.95
CA VAL A 822 -23.87 -12.54 50.65
C VAL A 822 -23.36 -13.98 50.72
N TYR A 823 -22.56 -14.38 49.72
CA TYR A 823 -21.89 -15.67 49.64
C TYR A 823 -20.39 -15.47 49.42
N LEU A 824 -19.60 -16.42 49.91
CA LEU A 824 -18.16 -16.48 49.72
C LEU A 824 -17.85 -17.56 48.69
N ILE A 825 -17.10 -17.22 47.65
CA ILE A 825 -16.68 -18.15 46.61
C ILE A 825 -15.17 -18.34 46.77
N HIS A 826 -14.76 -19.51 47.23
CA HIS A 826 -13.36 -19.90 47.35
C HIS A 826 -12.95 -20.66 46.09
N ILE A 827 -12.00 -20.09 45.35
CA ILE A 827 -11.42 -20.66 44.14
C ILE A 827 -10.00 -21.12 44.50
N LYS A 828 -9.71 -22.38 44.27
CA LYS A 828 -8.40 -22.98 44.46
C LYS A 828 -7.84 -23.44 43.13
N VAL A 829 -6.72 -22.84 42.73
CA VAL A 829 -5.95 -23.22 41.54
C VAL A 829 -4.73 -24.02 42.02
N PRO A 830 -4.66 -25.33 41.74
CA PRO A 830 -3.58 -26.17 42.26
C PRO A 830 -2.19 -25.63 41.91
N GLY A 831 -1.32 -25.46 42.91
CA GLY A 831 0.06 -25.03 42.71
C GLY A 831 0.27 -23.55 42.35
N VAL A 832 -0.79 -22.79 42.05
CA VAL A 832 -0.69 -21.40 41.59
C VAL A 832 -1.19 -20.43 42.68
N CYS A 833 -2.47 -20.50 43.06
CA CYS A 833 -3.07 -19.54 43.98
C CYS A 833 -4.38 -20.03 44.62
N GLU A 834 -4.82 -19.31 45.67
CA GLU A 834 -6.18 -19.40 46.20
C GLU A 834 -6.80 -18.00 46.28
N LYS A 835 -8.07 -17.86 45.91
CA LYS A 835 -8.80 -16.59 45.95
C LYS A 835 -10.16 -16.76 46.59
N VAL A 836 -10.56 -15.79 47.40
CA VAL A 836 -11.91 -15.72 47.96
C VAL A 836 -12.62 -14.49 47.39
N LEU A 837 -13.70 -14.69 46.66
CA LEU A 837 -14.57 -13.64 46.16
C LEU A 837 -15.79 -13.49 47.07
N LYS A 838 -16.26 -12.25 47.21
CA LYS A 838 -17.53 -11.93 47.87
C LYS A 838 -18.56 -11.61 46.80
N TRP A 839 -19.67 -12.34 46.79
CA TRP A 839 -20.77 -12.13 45.87
C TRP A 839 -22.04 -11.81 46.64
N PHE A 840 -22.84 -10.86 46.12
CA PHE A 840 -24.16 -10.54 46.65
C PHE A 840 -25.23 -10.76 45.60
N GLY A 841 -26.28 -11.49 45.96
CA GLY A 841 -27.40 -11.77 45.07
C GLY A 841 -28.75 -11.43 45.70
N VAL A 842 -29.61 -10.80 44.91
CA VAL A 842 -31.04 -10.65 45.17
C VAL A 842 -31.79 -11.55 44.21
N ILE A 843 -32.45 -12.58 44.75
CA ILE A 843 -33.13 -13.63 43.99
C ILE A 843 -34.62 -13.26 43.89
N ARG A 844 -35.16 -13.39 42.67
CA ARG A 844 -36.59 -13.21 42.42
C ARG A 844 -37.38 -14.44 42.88
N PRO A 845 -38.60 -14.27 43.44
CA PRO A 845 -39.55 -15.37 43.52
C PRO A 845 -39.79 -15.94 42.11
N PRO A 846 -39.96 -17.26 41.95
CA PRO A 846 -40.35 -17.82 40.67
C PRO A 846 -41.68 -17.20 40.22
N ASP A 847 -41.66 -16.52 39.08
CA ASP A 847 -42.83 -15.91 38.47
C ASP A 847 -43.64 -17.00 37.75
N LEU A 848 -44.85 -17.26 38.23
CA LEU A 848 -45.76 -18.30 37.73
C LEU A 848 -47.00 -17.67 37.06
N ASP A 849 -47.04 -16.36 36.87
CA ASP A 849 -48.26 -15.63 36.46
C ASP A 849 -48.59 -15.70 34.96
N SER A 850 -47.84 -16.46 34.17
CA SER A 850 -48.22 -16.76 32.78
C SER A 850 -47.73 -18.14 32.33
N PHE A 851 -48.57 -19.15 32.55
CA PHE A 851 -48.60 -20.39 31.75
C PHE A 851 -49.50 -20.20 30.54
#